data_AF-A0A9E2VLP9-F1
#
_entry.id   AF-A0A9E2VLP9-F1
#
_cell.length_a   1.000
_cell.length_b   1.000
_cell.length_c   1.000
_cell.angle_alpha   90.00
_cell.angle_beta   90.00
_cell.angle_gamma   90.00
#
_symmetry.space_group_name_H-M   'P 1'
#
loop_
_entity.id
_entity.type
_entity.pdbx_description
1 polymer ?
#
loop_
_entity_poly.entity_id
_entity_poly.type
_entity_poly.pdbx_seq_one_letter_code
_entity_poly.pdbx_strand_id
1 'polypeptide(L)'
;MSRLSPVFIALVAGSVSTVASAQLLNWTNISGGSASTASNWNPVVIPGASHTLQFDLPNTFTVSYNNATVASLGHVYKRGTVTLAIGSPHTVGASGIILGDTSGDIATATLSTGDLISTANVVVADDSGSTGTLNMVNQLGTLATTGTAGLIVGRNGAATLNMSSSSSATISGNAVFGENGTSSVTATISGGSTINPNVRTQLIVNGATASRIGSGGDILFNIVNGARADFASDLIVANGSASFSTVEVRGTTLLSTPSRFFVGGNLYLGRNLSAGTAAGNGRLHVLHRGTAIVNGTLFIAGDTLGGTGELTLTDPASSLTCNALTTGSGASITHTGGTLKINGGIVSLHDQALMEFDGSTDPANPAVFILANGATYDRLALVSVGAAGSMSIRIESGSRLSTGTSGLSLGVNPGDVSTMTIDGLNSTAQSFATVVGSNGPGTLTIQNSALLDCQSLSIAKFAGSSGTVNVDHGNIVLDSDIFIGGSGPTSGGAGILNVFNTSQINARTLDVYPTTGSLTVNNSTLQLSQSFIVRNPITLTNATVHALSMVVSAPVSASGLINAQILNGTAAITANGPLTLNDGVGSGLHRTPLNVGPHAVTLNNTVGYDLGNTTMLGGTLTALGQPFLPVGFTLSGSGTFSGNLNLNGGTINPGGATGLRLISGSISLTGGSISGTRLELATNTLLQGGGSCNVAIDGKTASQIHIQSPSSLGTNTIDGFLHAGRLAVDSTLTIVDSNGFNLGPDVRLNNGTISSSTQAVFGNPSITSTMVGNGTIATSLSNTGTISPGSDTGDRTSAIAFTRTFITDSVVGAEGNIIIDVEGTSNGQFDILPCSQFVILGGTVTIRPFNGYTPSNGDRFSFITTPREISEQFDTLIAPRGWHIEYFQNHTDAVFCAADFNSDGIVDFFDYLDFVAAFSSNDTDADFNVDGVIDFFDYLDFVAAFSTGC
;
A
#
# COMPACT_ATOMS: atom_id res chain seq x y z
N MET A 1 87.04 -43.89 52.02
CA MET A 1 88.49 -43.98 51.72
C MET A 1 88.75 -43.23 50.43
N SER A 2 89.83 -42.44 50.40
CA SER A 2 90.61 -41.95 49.23
C SER A 2 89.90 -41.17 48.10
N ARG A 3 90.45 -40.17 47.43
CA ARG A 3 91.61 -39.24 47.54
C ARG A 3 91.53 -38.41 46.22
N LEU A 4 91.63 -37.09 46.33
CA LEU A 4 92.29 -36.10 45.45
C LEU A 4 92.43 -36.33 43.92
N SER A 5 91.77 -35.42 43.13
CA SER A 5 92.26 -34.42 42.12
C SER A 5 93.38 -34.74 41.09
N PRO A 6 93.65 -33.95 40.01
CA PRO A 6 93.00 -32.72 39.46
C PRO A 6 92.90 -32.63 37.89
N VAL A 7 92.37 -31.51 37.35
CA VAL A 7 92.81 -30.66 36.20
C VAL A 7 91.59 -29.83 35.70
N PHE A 8 91.38 -28.56 36.09
CA PHE A 8 91.94 -27.25 35.62
C PHE A 8 91.43 -26.67 34.28
N ILE A 9 90.53 -25.68 34.43
CA ILE A 9 90.42 -24.33 33.81
C ILE A 9 90.02 -24.14 32.33
N ALA A 10 88.89 -23.43 32.16
CA ALA A 10 88.82 -22.12 31.49
C ALA A 10 87.79 -21.21 32.22
N LEU A 11 88.27 -20.11 32.80
CA LEU A 11 87.51 -19.12 33.58
C LEU A 11 87.17 -17.93 32.67
N VAL A 12 85.88 -17.67 32.42
CA VAL A 12 85.41 -16.42 31.79
C VAL A 12 84.97 -15.49 32.90
N ALA A 13 85.56 -14.29 32.93
CA ALA A 13 85.26 -13.24 33.88
C ALA A 13 83.82 -12.72 33.68
N GLY A 14 82.92 -13.13 34.59
CA GLY A 14 81.62 -12.48 34.75
C GLY A 14 81.81 -11.18 35.53
N SER A 15 81.59 -10.05 34.87
CA SER A 15 81.40 -8.75 35.52
C SER A 15 80.20 -8.84 36.45
N VAL A 16 80.45 -8.87 37.76
CA VAL A 16 79.40 -8.73 38.78
C VAL A 16 78.94 -7.27 38.73
N SER A 17 77.81 -7.00 38.09
CA SER A 17 77.12 -5.73 38.23
C SER A 17 76.53 -5.67 39.64
N THR A 18 77.10 -4.82 40.49
CA THR A 18 76.50 -4.47 41.78
C THR A 18 75.12 -3.86 41.54
N VAL A 19 74.08 -4.49 42.08
CA VAL A 19 72.74 -3.90 42.15
C VAL A 19 72.85 -2.64 43.00
N ALA A 20 72.65 -1.46 42.40
CA ALA A 20 72.56 -0.22 43.15
C ALA A 20 71.32 -0.30 44.06
N SER A 21 71.52 -0.18 45.38
CA SER A 21 70.43 -0.06 46.34
C SER A 21 69.62 1.19 46.03
N ALA A 22 68.28 1.08 46.03
CA ALA A 22 67.38 2.22 45.97
C ALA A 22 67.69 3.18 47.13
N GLN A 23 67.96 4.45 46.83
CA GLN A 23 68.25 5.48 47.84
C GLN A 23 67.04 6.42 47.98
N LEU A 24 66.54 6.58 49.21
CA LEU A 24 65.43 7.48 49.53
C LEU A 24 65.93 8.92 49.67
N LEU A 25 65.30 9.86 48.96
CA LEU A 25 65.56 11.30 49.08
C LEU A 25 64.33 11.98 49.68
N ASN A 26 64.48 12.58 50.86
CA ASN A 26 63.40 13.29 51.54
C ASN A 26 63.41 14.77 51.14
N TRP A 27 62.27 15.30 50.72
CA TRP A 27 62.11 16.73 50.46
C TRP A 27 62.15 17.52 51.77
N THR A 28 62.96 18.59 51.82
CA THR A 28 63.16 19.40 53.04
C THR A 28 62.69 20.86 52.90
N ASN A 29 62.40 21.32 51.68
CA ASN A 29 62.06 22.72 51.43
C ASN A 29 60.56 23.01 51.61
N ILE A 30 60.20 23.56 52.77
CA ILE A 30 58.81 23.89 53.15
C ILE A 30 58.13 24.95 52.26
N SER A 31 58.89 25.76 51.52
CA SER A 31 58.35 26.81 50.64
C SER A 31 58.18 26.34 49.19
N GLY A 32 58.70 25.16 48.85
CA GLY A 32 58.77 24.68 47.48
C GLY A 32 60.01 25.17 46.73
N GLY A 33 60.21 24.62 45.55
CA GLY A 33 61.42 24.86 44.76
C GLY A 33 61.60 23.85 43.64
N SER A 34 62.76 23.84 43.00
CA SER A 34 63.04 22.89 41.91
C SER A 34 63.52 21.54 42.45
N ALA A 35 63.04 20.46 41.83
CA ALA A 35 63.53 19.10 42.08
C ALA A 35 65.02 18.94 41.72
N SER A 36 65.55 19.75 40.79
CA SER A 36 66.97 19.72 40.40
C SER A 36 67.90 20.43 41.40
N THR A 37 67.39 21.03 42.48
CA THR A 37 68.21 21.72 43.48
C THR A 37 68.57 20.76 44.62
N ALA A 38 69.85 20.35 44.71
CA ALA A 38 70.32 19.36 45.69
C ALA A 38 69.97 19.70 47.15
N SER A 39 70.02 20.98 47.54
CA SER A 39 69.74 21.42 48.91
C SER A 39 68.27 21.28 49.32
N ASN A 40 67.36 21.01 48.38
CA ASN A 40 65.96 20.70 48.69
C ASN A 40 65.74 19.24 49.12
N TRP A 41 66.79 18.42 49.10
CA TRP A 41 66.74 16.99 49.41
C TRP A 41 67.65 16.63 50.60
N ASN A 42 67.25 15.61 51.36
CA ASN A 42 68.07 14.96 52.36
C ASN A 42 68.14 13.44 52.09
N PRO A 43 69.33 12.87 51.84
CA PRO A 43 70.64 13.54 51.74
C PRO A 43 70.72 14.53 50.56
N VAL A 44 71.63 15.52 50.67
CA VAL A 44 71.79 16.65 49.73
C VAL A 44 72.35 16.15 48.38
N VAL A 45 71.46 15.69 47.51
CA VAL A 45 71.77 15.09 46.21
C VAL A 45 70.67 15.48 45.21
N ILE A 46 71.04 15.67 43.95
CA ILE A 46 70.07 15.85 42.87
C ILE A 46 69.43 14.48 42.53
N PRO A 47 68.09 14.37 42.48
CA PRO A 47 67.37 13.18 42.05
C PRO A 47 67.91 12.52 40.77
N GLY A 48 67.81 11.19 40.73
CA GLY A 48 68.28 10.34 39.64
C GLY A 48 67.53 9.01 39.58
N ALA A 49 67.77 8.20 38.55
CA ALA A 49 66.91 7.04 38.23
C ALA A 49 66.87 5.93 39.29
N SER A 50 67.82 5.92 40.24
CA SER A 50 67.86 5.01 41.38
C SER A 50 67.24 5.57 42.66
N HIS A 51 66.69 6.78 42.63
CA HIS A 51 66.23 7.51 43.81
C HIS A 51 64.71 7.50 43.95
N THR A 52 64.21 7.13 45.12
CA THR A 52 62.79 7.33 45.49
C THR A 52 62.64 8.70 46.15
N LEU A 53 61.76 9.53 45.60
CA LEU A 53 61.49 10.90 46.06
C LEU A 53 60.35 10.88 47.06
N GLN A 54 60.64 11.22 48.30
CA GLN A 54 59.66 11.23 49.38
C GLN A 54 59.29 12.65 49.80
N PHE A 55 57.98 12.92 49.84
CA PHE A 55 57.39 14.17 50.28
C PHE A 55 56.63 13.94 51.58
N ASP A 56 57.25 14.32 52.69
CA ASP A 56 56.73 14.09 54.04
C ASP A 56 56.71 15.37 54.88
N LEU A 57 56.24 16.47 54.29
CA LEU A 57 56.09 17.75 54.97
C LEU A 57 54.60 18.10 55.07
N PRO A 58 54.07 18.48 56.24
CA PRO A 58 52.67 18.86 56.41
C PRO A 58 52.36 20.28 55.89
N ASN A 59 52.97 20.67 54.76
CA ASN A 59 52.89 22.00 54.15
C ASN A 59 52.23 21.92 52.77
N THR A 60 51.81 23.08 52.26
CA THR A 60 51.40 23.24 50.86
C THR A 60 52.51 23.93 50.09
N PHE A 61 53.07 23.29 49.07
CA PHE A 61 54.19 23.82 48.31
C PHE A 61 54.23 23.30 46.87
N THR A 62 54.96 24.00 46.00
CA THR A 62 55.12 23.62 44.59
C THR A 62 56.52 23.08 44.35
N VAL A 63 56.61 21.97 43.61
CA VAL A 63 57.86 21.33 43.18
C VAL A 63 57.93 21.40 41.66
N SER A 64 58.96 22.07 41.13
CA SER A 64 59.16 22.20 39.68
C SER A 64 60.14 21.17 39.14
N TYR A 65 59.77 20.53 38.04
CA TYR A 65 60.59 19.57 37.29
C TYR A 65 61.00 20.20 35.97
N ASN A 66 62.30 20.31 35.74
CA ASN A 66 62.90 20.84 34.52
C ASN A 66 63.78 19.77 33.86
N ASN A 67 64.40 20.07 32.73
CA ASN A 67 65.27 19.12 32.02
C ASN A 67 66.53 18.69 32.82
N ALA A 68 66.86 19.37 33.93
CA ALA A 68 67.95 18.96 34.82
C ALA A 68 67.50 17.94 35.87
N THR A 69 66.20 17.71 36.03
CA THR A 69 65.66 16.61 36.84
C THR A 69 65.44 15.41 35.91
N VAL A 70 66.38 14.46 35.92
CA VAL A 70 66.23 13.21 35.17
C VAL A 70 65.18 12.30 35.82
N ALA A 71 64.96 11.11 35.25
CA ALA A 71 64.03 10.11 35.82
C ALA A 71 64.32 9.80 37.30
N SER A 72 63.28 9.46 38.07
CA SER A 72 63.37 8.95 39.45
C SER A 72 62.99 7.47 39.50
N LEU A 73 63.34 6.77 40.58
CA LEU A 73 62.90 5.39 40.80
C LEU A 73 61.43 5.31 41.23
N GLY A 74 60.98 6.25 42.07
CA GLY A 74 59.63 6.28 42.64
C GLY A 74 59.29 7.62 43.25
N HIS A 75 58.00 7.94 43.39
CA HIS A 75 57.50 9.08 44.15
C HIS A 75 56.62 8.58 45.30
N VAL A 76 56.86 9.05 46.52
CA VAL A 76 56.05 8.72 47.71
C VAL A 76 55.61 10.01 48.39
N TYR A 77 54.31 10.26 48.46
CA TYR A 77 53.72 11.40 49.15
C TYR A 77 53.09 10.89 50.44
N LYS A 78 53.55 11.38 51.59
CA LYS A 78 53.08 10.93 52.91
C LYS A 78 52.22 11.97 53.62
N ARG A 79 52.60 13.24 53.53
CA ARG A 79 51.90 14.36 54.19
C ARG A 79 51.89 15.62 53.34
N GLY A 80 50.91 16.49 53.60
CA GLY A 80 50.80 17.82 53.01
C GLY A 80 50.22 17.83 51.59
N THR A 81 50.34 18.97 50.92
CA THR A 81 49.85 19.20 49.55
C THR A 81 51.00 19.59 48.64
N VAL A 82 51.35 18.72 47.70
CA VAL A 82 52.45 18.93 46.76
C VAL A 82 51.92 19.23 45.38
N THR A 83 52.14 20.44 44.88
CA THR A 83 51.83 20.82 43.50
C THR A 83 53.02 20.50 42.60
N LEU A 84 52.83 19.66 41.59
CA LEU A 84 53.84 19.28 40.61
C LEU A 84 53.72 20.17 39.37
N ALA A 85 54.72 21.01 39.14
CA ALA A 85 54.84 21.86 37.96
C ALA A 85 55.91 21.28 37.03
N ILE A 86 55.51 20.50 36.03
CA ILE A 86 56.42 19.76 35.15
C ILE A 86 56.67 20.58 33.88
N GLY A 87 57.82 21.25 33.82
CA GLY A 87 58.25 22.01 32.65
C GLY A 87 58.93 21.18 31.55
N SER A 88 59.36 19.95 31.89
CA SER A 88 59.90 18.95 30.96
C SER A 88 59.40 17.57 31.40
N PRO A 89 58.96 16.67 30.50
CA PRO A 89 58.41 15.36 30.87
C PRO A 89 59.27 14.63 31.89
N HIS A 90 58.65 14.15 32.98
CA HIS A 90 59.34 13.46 34.07
C HIS A 90 58.91 11.99 34.13
N THR A 91 59.88 11.08 34.22
CA THR A 91 59.62 9.63 34.30
C THR A 91 59.89 9.10 35.70
N VAL A 92 58.94 8.31 36.22
CA VAL A 92 59.01 7.59 37.48
C VAL A 92 59.15 6.10 37.20
N GLY A 93 60.18 5.51 37.80
CA GLY A 93 60.66 4.15 37.57
C GLY A 93 59.82 3.06 38.25
N ALA A 94 60.49 1.95 38.54
CA ALA A 94 59.88 0.70 38.98
C ALA A 94 59.14 0.76 40.33
N SER A 95 59.41 1.75 41.18
CA SER A 95 58.70 1.93 42.46
C SER A 95 57.38 2.69 42.31
N GLY A 96 57.11 3.27 41.13
CA GLY A 96 55.84 3.91 40.83
C GLY A 96 55.58 5.19 41.64
N ILE A 97 54.32 5.57 41.70
CA ILE A 97 53.87 6.79 42.38
C ILE A 97 52.88 6.37 43.47
N ILE A 98 53.14 6.71 44.73
CA ILE A 98 52.30 6.33 45.88
C ILE A 98 51.91 7.58 46.65
N LEU A 99 50.61 7.81 46.86
CA LEU A 99 50.07 8.89 47.67
C LEU A 99 49.37 8.30 48.90
N GLY A 100 49.98 8.41 50.07
CA GLY A 100 49.54 7.73 51.28
C GLY A 100 49.97 6.26 51.24
N ASP A 101 51.16 5.97 51.76
CA ASP A 101 51.82 4.66 51.67
C ASP A 101 51.54 3.80 52.91
N THR A 102 51.42 4.44 54.07
CA THR A 102 51.27 3.78 55.37
C THR A 102 50.12 4.38 56.18
N SER A 103 49.56 3.62 57.11
CA SER A 103 48.55 4.11 58.07
C SER A 103 48.94 5.45 58.72
N GLY A 104 48.03 6.43 58.69
CA GLY A 104 48.22 7.76 59.24
C GLY A 104 48.77 8.80 58.25
N ASP A 105 49.20 8.37 57.06
CA ASP A 105 49.56 9.29 55.97
C ASP A 105 48.33 10.05 55.47
N ILE A 106 48.48 11.35 55.21
CA ILE A 106 47.44 12.22 54.65
C ILE A 106 48.10 13.09 53.57
N ALA A 107 48.11 12.58 52.35
CA ALA A 107 48.86 13.16 51.24
C ALA A 107 47.94 13.68 50.13
N THR A 108 48.25 14.87 49.63
CA THR A 108 47.67 15.40 48.40
C THR A 108 48.77 15.69 47.39
N ALA A 109 48.63 15.21 46.15
CA ALA A 109 49.46 15.63 45.03
C ALA A 109 48.59 16.27 43.94
N THR A 110 49.02 17.42 43.43
CA THR A 110 48.32 18.16 42.39
C THR A 110 49.22 18.28 41.16
N LEU A 111 48.90 17.56 40.08
CA LEU A 111 49.56 17.75 38.79
C LEU A 111 48.97 18.99 38.10
N SER A 112 49.73 20.09 38.08
CA SER A 112 49.26 21.38 37.57
C SER A 112 49.73 21.70 36.16
N THR A 113 50.87 21.18 35.72
CA THR A 113 51.37 21.33 34.34
C THR A 113 52.26 20.14 33.93
N GLY A 114 52.34 19.87 32.63
CA GLY A 114 53.27 18.93 31.99
C GLY A 114 52.95 17.44 32.15
N ASP A 115 53.85 16.61 31.63
CA ASP A 115 53.70 15.15 31.54
C ASP A 115 54.44 14.42 32.66
N LEU A 116 53.69 13.62 33.44
CA LEU A 116 54.22 12.72 34.45
C LEU A 116 54.02 11.28 33.99
N ILE A 117 55.11 10.56 33.74
CA ILE A 117 55.07 9.21 33.17
C ILE A 117 55.53 8.21 34.22
N SER A 118 54.74 7.20 34.54
CA SER A 118 55.10 6.12 35.47
C SER A 118 55.30 4.80 34.73
N THR A 119 56.38 4.09 35.04
CA THR A 119 56.66 2.73 34.51
C THR A 119 56.11 1.61 35.41
N ALA A 120 55.63 1.97 36.60
CA ALA A 120 54.92 1.10 37.53
C ALA A 120 53.58 1.74 37.97
N ASN A 121 52.82 1.05 38.80
CA ASN A 121 51.47 1.49 39.19
C ASN A 121 51.49 2.88 39.85
N VAL A 122 50.45 3.66 39.57
CA VAL A 122 50.10 4.84 40.36
C VAL A 122 49.09 4.41 41.41
N VAL A 123 49.38 4.67 42.68
CA VAL A 123 48.62 4.20 43.83
C VAL A 123 48.21 5.39 44.69
N VAL A 124 46.92 5.50 44.99
CA VAL A 124 46.37 6.49 45.90
C VAL A 124 45.76 5.75 47.08
N ALA A 125 46.25 6.02 48.30
CA ALA A 125 45.94 5.36 49.56
C ALA A 125 46.21 3.85 49.54
N ASP A 126 47.51 3.50 49.66
CA ASP A 126 48.03 2.15 49.62
C ASP A 126 47.59 1.31 50.83
N ASP A 127 47.78 1.83 52.05
CA ASP A 127 47.55 1.10 53.30
C ASP A 127 46.26 1.53 54.02
N SER A 128 45.74 0.65 54.89
CA SER A 128 44.57 0.93 55.72
C SER A 128 44.87 2.10 56.66
N GLY A 129 43.93 3.05 56.78
CA GLY A 129 44.12 4.26 57.59
C GLY A 129 45.00 5.33 56.94
N SER A 130 45.46 5.14 55.69
CA SER A 130 46.05 6.20 54.88
C SER A 130 44.96 6.98 54.11
N THR A 131 45.24 8.25 53.82
CA THR A 131 44.40 9.11 52.96
C THR A 131 45.25 9.69 51.83
N GLY A 132 44.83 9.47 50.59
CA GLY A 132 45.49 9.97 49.39
C GLY A 132 44.55 10.81 48.53
N THR A 133 45.02 11.95 48.02
CA THR A 133 44.28 12.77 47.06
C THR A 133 45.15 13.10 45.85
N LEU A 134 44.73 12.66 44.67
CA LEU A 134 45.35 13.01 43.40
C LEU A 134 44.47 14.03 42.66
N ASN A 135 44.97 15.25 42.52
CA ASN A 135 44.33 16.29 41.71
C ASN A 135 45.07 16.44 40.38
N MET A 136 44.32 16.49 39.29
CA MET A 136 44.82 16.78 37.95
C MET A 136 44.09 18.01 37.43
N VAL A 137 44.82 19.11 37.33
CA VAL A 137 44.31 20.41 36.87
C VAL A 137 45.14 20.96 35.71
N ASN A 138 45.96 20.09 35.11
CA ASN A 138 46.92 20.43 34.07
C ASN A 138 46.27 20.60 32.70
N GLN A 139 46.14 21.86 32.28
CA GLN A 139 45.78 22.19 30.91
C GLN A 139 46.95 21.78 30.01
N LEU A 140 46.76 20.77 29.15
CA LEU A 140 47.74 20.27 28.15
C LEU A 140 48.89 19.38 28.67
N GLY A 141 48.78 18.78 29.86
CA GLY A 141 49.71 17.75 30.33
C GLY A 141 49.01 16.40 30.58
N THR A 142 49.80 15.33 30.66
CA THR A 142 49.28 13.96 30.84
C THR A 142 49.89 13.24 32.03
N LEU A 143 49.06 12.62 32.88
CA LEU A 143 49.52 11.50 33.73
C LEU A 143 49.47 10.23 32.88
N ALA A 144 50.63 9.65 32.59
CA ALA A 144 50.72 8.43 31.79
C ALA A 144 51.30 7.28 32.59
N THR A 145 50.82 6.06 32.36
CA THR A 145 51.56 4.85 32.75
C THR A 145 52.02 4.09 31.51
N THR A 146 53.05 3.25 31.63
CA THR A 146 53.61 2.45 30.51
C THR A 146 53.61 0.96 30.81
N GLY A 147 53.74 0.12 29.77
CA GLY A 147 53.74 -1.34 29.93
C GLY A 147 52.43 -1.85 30.55
N THR A 148 52.52 -2.65 31.61
CA THR A 148 51.34 -3.18 32.32
C THR A 148 50.93 -2.34 33.53
N ALA A 149 51.58 -1.19 33.75
CA ALA A 149 51.33 -0.35 34.91
C ALA A 149 49.92 0.25 34.89
N GLY A 150 49.19 0.06 35.97
CA GLY A 150 47.82 0.52 36.16
C GLY A 150 47.68 1.77 37.02
N LEU A 151 46.43 2.13 37.26
CA LEU A 151 46.02 3.15 38.21
C LEU A 151 45.18 2.49 39.30
N ILE A 152 45.58 2.66 40.55
CA ILE A 152 44.90 2.10 41.71
C ILE A 152 44.51 3.24 42.64
N VAL A 153 43.21 3.48 42.78
CA VAL A 153 42.68 4.56 43.63
C VAL A 153 41.90 3.91 44.77
N GLY A 154 42.45 4.02 45.98
CA GLY A 154 41.96 3.38 47.19
C GLY A 154 42.30 1.90 47.19
N ARG A 155 43.55 1.54 47.49
CA ARG A 155 43.92 0.13 47.66
C ARG A 155 43.35 -0.39 48.98
N ASN A 156 43.72 0.25 50.09
CA ASN A 156 43.22 -0.09 51.43
C ASN A 156 42.70 1.12 52.23
N GLY A 157 43.02 2.35 51.80
CA GLY A 157 42.66 3.58 52.51
C GLY A 157 41.63 4.46 51.80
N ALA A 158 41.44 5.68 52.30
CA ALA A 158 40.54 6.67 51.71
C ALA A 158 41.23 7.39 50.54
N ALA A 159 40.64 7.36 49.36
CA ALA A 159 41.26 7.92 48.16
C ALA A 159 40.33 8.87 47.39
N THR A 160 40.89 9.98 46.93
CA THR A 160 40.21 10.92 46.04
C THR A 160 40.98 11.11 44.75
N LEU A 161 40.32 10.95 43.60
CA LEU A 161 40.83 11.36 42.29
C LEU A 161 39.97 12.49 41.74
N ASN A 162 40.56 13.66 41.51
CA ASN A 162 39.90 14.79 40.88
C ASN A 162 40.60 15.13 39.57
N MET A 163 39.89 15.05 38.45
CA MET A 163 40.38 15.52 37.15
C MET A 163 39.50 16.67 36.67
N SER A 164 40.12 17.79 36.33
CA SER A 164 39.44 18.98 35.81
C SER A 164 40.32 19.75 34.82
N SER A 165 39.87 20.92 34.37
CA SER A 165 40.66 21.86 33.57
C SER A 165 41.27 21.27 32.30
N SER A 166 40.56 20.35 31.64
CA SER A 166 41.05 19.66 30.43
C SER A 166 42.29 18.79 30.64
N SER A 167 42.44 18.23 31.84
CA SER A 167 43.51 17.29 32.17
C SER A 167 43.35 15.93 31.47
N SER A 168 44.46 15.25 31.23
CA SER A 168 44.50 13.96 30.54
C SER A 168 45.21 12.91 31.40
N ALA A 169 44.60 11.74 31.58
CA ALA A 169 45.24 10.56 32.16
C ALA A 169 45.18 9.39 31.17
N THR A 170 46.33 8.80 30.83
CA THR A 170 46.43 7.64 29.93
C THR A 170 47.10 6.48 30.65
N ILE A 171 46.31 5.49 31.02
CA ILE A 171 46.75 4.33 31.81
C ILE A 171 46.96 3.16 30.85
N SER A 172 48.18 2.62 30.76
CA SER A 172 48.51 1.48 29.89
C SER A 172 47.94 0.15 30.41
N GLY A 173 47.98 -0.06 31.73
CA GLY A 173 47.36 -1.21 32.40
C GLY A 173 45.88 -0.98 32.74
N ASN A 174 45.35 -1.81 33.64
CA ASN A 174 43.97 -1.65 34.11
C ASN A 174 43.87 -0.53 35.14
N ALA A 175 42.65 -0.02 35.35
CA ALA A 175 42.35 0.83 36.48
C ALA A 175 41.50 0.06 37.51
N VAL A 176 41.84 0.22 38.78
CA VAL A 176 41.11 -0.35 39.92
C VAL A 176 40.78 0.78 40.87
N PHE A 177 39.48 0.96 41.11
CA PHE A 177 38.98 1.91 42.09
C PHE A 177 38.32 1.14 43.23
N GLY A 178 38.75 1.39 44.46
CA GLY A 178 38.28 0.70 45.65
C GLY A 178 38.65 -0.79 45.66
N GLU A 179 39.95 -1.09 45.76
CA GLU A 179 40.50 -2.45 45.60
C GLU A 179 39.99 -3.42 46.68
N ASN A 180 40.08 -3.02 47.96
CA ASN A 180 39.71 -3.83 49.11
C ASN A 180 38.56 -3.21 49.93
N GLY A 181 37.90 -4.02 50.77
CA GLY A 181 36.68 -3.62 51.49
C GLY A 181 36.85 -2.48 52.51
N THR A 182 38.07 -2.12 52.90
CA THR A 182 38.35 -0.97 53.79
C THR A 182 38.50 0.34 53.02
N SER A 183 38.58 0.29 51.69
CA SER A 183 38.74 1.48 50.86
C SER A 183 37.44 2.27 50.73
N SER A 184 37.55 3.60 50.74
CA SER A 184 36.46 4.52 50.42
C SER A 184 36.96 5.48 49.35
N VAL A 185 36.28 5.51 48.20
CA VAL A 185 36.81 6.19 47.01
C VAL A 185 35.79 7.13 46.40
N THR A 186 36.25 8.34 46.07
CA THR A 186 35.53 9.24 45.17
C THR A 186 36.42 9.55 43.98
N ALA A 187 35.91 9.33 42.77
CA ALA A 187 36.59 9.70 41.54
C ALA A 187 35.69 10.64 40.74
N THR A 188 36.17 11.86 40.45
CA THR A 188 35.42 12.85 39.67
C THR A 188 36.23 13.28 38.47
N ILE A 189 35.71 12.98 37.28
CA ILE A 189 36.23 13.42 36.00
C ILE A 189 35.29 14.51 35.50
N SER A 190 35.67 15.77 35.69
CA SER A 190 34.87 16.93 35.26
C SER A 190 35.53 17.62 34.07
N GLY A 191 34.74 17.92 33.04
CA GLY A 191 35.21 18.78 31.96
C GLY A 191 35.50 20.21 32.44
N GLY A 192 36.16 20.98 31.56
CA GLY A 192 36.58 22.36 31.81
C GLY A 192 35.66 23.42 31.19
N SER A 193 35.75 24.63 31.73
CA SER A 193 34.95 25.82 31.38
C SER A 193 35.05 26.23 29.89
N THR A 194 33.94 26.82 29.41
CA THR A 194 33.58 27.61 28.20
C THR A 194 34.60 28.04 27.12
N ILE A 195 35.91 27.83 27.27
CA ILE A 195 36.96 28.50 26.47
C ILE A 195 37.39 27.69 25.23
N ASN A 196 37.24 26.36 25.20
CA ASN A 196 37.46 25.56 23.98
C ASN A 196 36.68 24.23 23.99
N PRO A 197 35.64 24.07 23.16
CA PRO A 197 34.82 22.85 23.12
C PRO A 197 35.56 21.61 22.58
N ASN A 198 36.77 21.76 22.01
CA ASN A 198 37.55 20.67 21.42
C ASN A 198 38.57 20.03 22.37
N VAL A 199 38.77 20.58 23.57
CA VAL A 199 39.66 20.00 24.58
C VAL A 199 38.81 19.59 25.78
N ARG A 200 38.86 18.32 26.15
CA ARG A 200 38.07 17.77 27.27
C ARG A 200 38.96 17.06 28.27
N THR A 201 38.54 17.07 29.52
CA THR A 201 39.12 16.20 30.55
C THR A 201 38.86 14.75 30.16
N GLN A 202 39.91 13.92 30.17
CA GLN A 202 39.81 12.53 29.73
C GLN A 202 40.62 11.58 30.61
N LEU A 203 39.97 10.50 31.02
CA LEU A 203 40.62 9.30 31.56
C LEU A 203 40.55 8.20 30.50
N ILE A 204 41.71 7.72 30.05
CA ILE A 204 41.83 6.65 29.05
C ILE A 204 42.56 5.49 29.71
N VAL A 205 41.92 4.32 29.77
CA VAL A 205 42.46 3.09 30.34
C VAL A 205 42.59 2.04 29.24
N ASN A 206 43.83 1.73 28.85
CA ASN A 206 44.19 0.85 27.74
C ASN A 206 44.46 -0.61 28.16
N GLY A 207 44.27 -0.93 29.45
CA GLY A 207 44.49 -2.27 29.98
C GLY A 207 43.74 -3.35 29.19
N ALA A 208 44.45 -4.43 28.86
CA ALA A 208 43.89 -5.54 28.09
C ALA A 208 42.93 -6.43 28.90
N THR A 209 42.97 -6.34 30.23
CA THR A 209 42.15 -7.14 31.15
C THR A 209 41.11 -6.27 31.87
N ALA A 210 40.16 -6.91 32.55
CA ALA A 210 39.04 -6.20 33.15
C ALA A 210 39.49 -5.14 34.18
N SER A 211 39.01 -3.91 34.01
CA SER A 211 39.09 -2.85 35.03
C SER A 211 37.98 -3.01 36.06
N ARG A 212 38.12 -2.38 37.23
CA ARG A 212 37.21 -2.56 38.35
C ARG A 212 36.84 -1.22 39.00
N ILE A 213 35.55 -1.00 39.23
CA ILE A 213 34.99 0.10 40.02
C ILE A 213 34.24 -0.55 41.19
N GLY A 214 34.82 -0.47 42.38
CA GLY A 214 34.34 -1.20 43.55
C GLY A 214 34.75 -2.67 43.51
N SER A 215 36.05 -2.94 43.56
CA SER A 215 36.54 -4.32 43.68
C SER A 215 36.20 -4.93 45.04
N GLY A 216 36.21 -4.11 46.09
CA GLY A 216 35.79 -4.44 47.44
C GLY A 216 35.10 -3.28 48.16
N GLY A 217 35.65 -2.06 48.06
CA GLY A 217 35.11 -0.85 48.69
C GLY A 217 34.01 -0.17 47.88
N ASP A 218 33.39 0.84 48.49
CA ASP A 218 32.35 1.66 47.85
C ASP A 218 32.98 2.78 47.02
N ILE A 219 32.37 3.07 45.88
CA ILE A 219 32.77 4.19 45.04
C ILE A 219 31.61 4.91 44.37
N LEU A 220 31.71 6.23 44.40
CA LEU A 220 31.03 7.12 43.47
C LEU A 220 32.01 7.56 42.37
N PHE A 221 31.76 7.11 41.14
CA PHE A 221 32.56 7.43 39.96
C PHE A 221 31.79 8.42 39.07
N ASN A 222 32.16 9.68 39.11
CA ASN A 222 31.47 10.78 38.43
C ASN A 222 32.16 11.16 37.12
N ILE A 223 31.39 11.17 36.02
CA ILE A 223 31.81 11.70 34.73
C ILE A 223 30.88 12.85 34.38
N VAL A 224 31.38 14.08 34.54
CA VAL A 224 30.54 15.28 34.53
C VAL A 224 31.03 16.37 33.59
N ASN A 225 30.12 17.29 33.23
CA ASN A 225 30.45 18.53 32.52
C ASN A 225 31.22 18.33 31.19
N GLY A 226 30.88 17.33 30.38
CA GLY A 226 31.50 17.08 29.08
C GLY A 226 32.82 16.29 29.11
N ALA A 227 33.19 15.74 30.28
CA ALA A 227 34.33 14.84 30.42
C ALA A 227 34.13 13.49 29.71
N ARG A 228 35.22 12.72 29.55
CA ARG A 228 35.16 11.33 29.09
C ARG A 228 35.97 10.39 29.98
N ALA A 229 35.44 9.20 30.20
CA ALA A 229 36.19 8.05 30.71
C ALA A 229 36.07 6.86 29.74
N ASP A 230 37.21 6.28 29.36
CA ASP A 230 37.31 5.14 28.45
C ASP A 230 38.03 3.97 29.09
N PHE A 231 37.42 2.80 28.97
CA PHE A 231 38.00 1.53 29.35
C PHE A 231 38.09 0.67 28.09
N ALA A 232 39.29 0.27 27.67
CA ALA A 232 39.50 -0.44 26.41
C ALA A 232 38.98 -1.90 26.43
N SER A 233 38.96 -2.53 27.60
CA SER A 233 38.52 -3.91 27.82
C SER A 233 37.23 -3.96 28.66
N ASP A 234 36.95 -5.10 29.26
CA ASP A 234 35.81 -5.31 30.17
C ASP A 234 35.89 -4.41 31.41
N LEU A 235 34.74 -4.05 31.97
CA LEU A 235 34.63 -3.29 33.20
C LEU A 235 33.61 -3.92 34.14
N ILE A 236 34.02 -4.12 35.40
CA ILE A 236 33.17 -4.68 36.46
C ILE A 236 32.88 -3.60 37.49
N VAL A 237 31.60 -3.37 37.77
CA VAL A 237 31.12 -2.43 38.79
C VAL A 237 30.51 -3.21 39.95
N ALA A 238 31.00 -2.94 41.17
CA ALA A 238 30.66 -3.66 42.40
C ALA A 238 30.99 -5.15 42.35
N ASN A 239 32.27 -5.48 42.18
CA ASN A 239 32.75 -6.87 42.16
C ASN A 239 32.74 -7.53 43.55
N GLY A 240 32.96 -6.78 44.63
CA GLY A 240 32.95 -7.31 46.00
C GLY A 240 31.54 -7.33 46.58
N SER A 241 31.20 -8.36 47.37
CA SER A 241 29.84 -8.56 47.93
C SER A 241 29.33 -7.43 48.83
N ALA A 242 30.24 -6.67 49.46
CA ALA A 242 29.91 -5.51 50.28
C ALA A 242 29.92 -4.19 49.50
N SER A 243 30.39 -4.19 48.25
CA SER A 243 30.58 -2.98 47.46
C SER A 243 29.23 -2.44 46.97
N PHE A 244 29.00 -1.17 47.23
CA PHE A 244 27.90 -0.38 46.69
C PHE A 244 28.49 0.72 45.81
N SER A 245 28.53 0.47 44.51
CA SER A 245 29.30 1.28 43.57
C SER A 245 28.44 1.83 42.45
N THR A 246 28.56 3.13 42.21
CA THR A 246 27.78 3.86 41.22
C THR A 246 28.70 4.56 40.23
N VAL A 247 28.43 4.35 38.94
CA VAL A 247 28.95 5.19 37.86
C VAL A 247 27.87 6.20 37.47
N GLU A 248 28.16 7.48 37.67
CA GLU A 248 27.27 8.57 37.25
C GLU A 248 27.84 9.28 36.02
N VAL A 249 27.05 9.28 34.94
CA VAL A 249 27.36 9.99 33.70
C VAL A 249 26.37 11.14 33.55
N ARG A 250 26.80 12.36 33.87
CA ARG A 250 25.94 13.55 33.84
C ARG A 250 26.53 14.61 32.94
N GLY A 251 25.86 14.95 31.84
CA GLY A 251 26.22 16.11 31.03
C GLY A 251 25.78 17.43 31.69
N THR A 252 25.85 18.52 30.92
CA THR A 252 25.35 19.84 31.30
C THR A 252 24.73 20.50 30.07
N THR A 253 23.71 21.33 30.27
CA THR A 253 23.11 22.13 29.20
C THR A 253 23.98 23.31 28.76
N LEU A 254 24.99 23.67 29.56
CA LEU A 254 25.91 24.78 29.31
C LEU A 254 26.99 24.44 28.28
N LEU A 255 27.20 23.16 27.96
CA LEU A 255 28.21 22.68 27.04
C LEU A 255 27.55 21.88 25.91
N SER A 256 28.05 22.07 24.69
CA SER A 256 27.57 21.30 23.52
C SER A 256 28.02 19.84 23.57
N THR A 257 29.18 19.56 24.17
CA THR A 257 29.79 18.23 24.30
C THR A 257 29.16 17.42 25.44
N PRO A 258 28.65 16.20 25.19
CA PRO A 258 28.10 15.35 26.24
C PRO A 258 29.20 14.74 27.12
N SER A 259 28.87 14.45 28.38
CA SER A 259 29.70 13.59 29.22
C SER A 259 29.64 12.17 28.69
N ARG A 260 30.80 11.53 28.49
CA ARG A 260 30.89 10.22 27.82
C ARG A 260 31.53 9.16 28.71
N PHE A 261 30.87 8.02 28.82
CA PHE A 261 31.40 6.79 29.39
C PHE A 261 31.51 5.73 28.29
N PHE A 262 32.66 5.10 28.15
CA PHE A 262 32.91 4.11 27.11
C PHE A 262 33.59 2.87 27.68
N VAL A 263 33.05 1.70 27.33
CA VAL A 263 33.59 0.38 27.65
C VAL A 263 33.78 -0.37 26.34
N GLY A 264 35.03 -0.71 26.02
CA GLY A 264 35.41 -1.39 24.78
C GLY A 264 35.05 -2.88 24.77
N GLY A 265 34.92 -3.49 25.95
CA GLY A 265 34.42 -4.85 26.13
C GLY A 265 33.00 -4.89 26.73
N ASN A 266 32.77 -5.87 27.59
CA ASN A 266 31.53 -6.04 28.35
C ASN A 266 31.51 -5.15 29.61
N LEU A 267 30.32 -4.70 29.99
CA LEU A 267 30.09 -4.01 31.26
C LEU A 267 29.26 -4.90 32.19
N TYR A 268 29.77 -5.17 33.39
CA TYR A 268 29.12 -5.98 34.41
C TYR A 268 28.69 -5.10 35.57
N LEU A 269 27.37 -4.99 35.81
CA LEU A 269 26.80 -4.26 36.95
C LEU A 269 26.33 -5.26 38.01
N GLY A 270 27.01 -5.33 39.15
CA GLY A 270 26.67 -6.27 40.23
C GLY A 270 26.76 -7.73 39.77
N ARG A 271 27.77 -8.04 38.94
CA ARG A 271 28.02 -9.38 38.41
C ARG A 271 29.50 -9.67 38.28
N ASN A 272 29.91 -10.85 38.71
CA ASN A 272 31.29 -11.33 38.62
C ASN A 272 31.51 -12.27 37.42
N LEU A 273 32.75 -12.31 36.93
CA LEU A 273 33.19 -13.18 35.82
C LEU A 273 33.41 -14.64 36.23
N SER A 274 33.63 -14.90 37.53
CA SER A 274 33.96 -16.22 38.08
C SER A 274 32.90 -16.64 39.10
N ALA A 275 32.64 -17.96 39.20
CA ALA A 275 31.71 -18.56 40.17
C ALA A 275 32.19 -18.53 41.65
N GLY A 276 32.92 -17.48 42.03
CA GLY A 276 33.42 -17.23 43.39
C GLY A 276 32.44 -16.39 44.21
N THR A 277 32.95 -15.55 45.12
CA THR A 277 32.14 -14.68 46.01
C THR A 277 31.10 -13.84 45.27
N ALA A 278 29.95 -13.64 45.92
CA ALA A 278 28.87 -12.79 45.43
C ALA A 278 29.35 -11.40 45.02
N ALA A 279 28.80 -10.86 43.93
CA ALA A 279 28.94 -9.47 43.56
C ALA A 279 28.14 -8.55 44.50
N GLY A 280 28.46 -7.26 44.47
CA GLY A 280 27.79 -6.22 45.26
C GLY A 280 26.60 -5.59 44.54
N ASN A 281 26.34 -4.32 44.84
CA ASN A 281 25.34 -3.49 44.17
C ASN A 281 26.02 -2.55 43.16
N GLY A 282 25.93 -2.89 41.87
CA GLY A 282 26.52 -2.10 40.78
C GLY A 282 25.48 -1.25 40.07
N ARG A 283 25.75 0.05 39.92
CA ARG A 283 24.80 0.99 39.31
C ARG A 283 25.42 1.79 38.19
N LEU A 284 24.62 2.01 37.14
CA LEU A 284 24.92 2.96 36.08
C LEU A 284 23.77 3.96 35.95
N HIS A 285 24.06 5.23 36.24
CA HIS A 285 23.12 6.33 36.03
C HIS A 285 23.59 7.16 34.83
N VAL A 286 22.80 7.20 33.77
CA VAL A 286 23.05 8.05 32.61
C VAL A 286 21.99 9.14 32.58
N LEU A 287 22.39 10.37 32.89
CA LEU A 287 21.48 11.47 33.18
C LEU A 287 21.91 12.72 32.40
N HIS A 288 20.99 13.66 32.20
CA HIS A 288 21.25 15.02 31.69
C HIS A 288 22.26 15.09 30.53
N ARG A 289 21.91 14.73 29.29
CA ARG A 289 22.86 14.67 28.14
C ARG A 289 24.08 13.75 28.35
N GLY A 290 24.06 12.84 29.32
CA GLY A 290 25.06 11.80 29.50
C GLY A 290 24.99 10.77 28.37
N THR A 291 26.14 10.23 27.97
CA THR A 291 26.23 9.19 26.94
C THR A 291 27.07 8.01 27.44
N ALA A 292 26.50 6.81 27.45
CA ALA A 292 27.21 5.57 27.74
C ALA A 292 27.27 4.68 26.49
N ILE A 293 28.44 4.12 26.20
CA ILE A 293 28.66 3.23 25.06
C ILE A 293 29.39 1.98 25.56
N VAL A 294 28.78 0.81 25.36
CA VAL A 294 29.34 -0.50 25.69
C VAL A 294 29.46 -1.30 24.39
N ASN A 295 30.68 -1.52 23.92
CA ASN A 295 30.89 -2.25 22.66
C ASN A 295 30.53 -3.74 22.76
N GLY A 296 30.59 -4.31 23.96
CA GLY A 296 30.15 -5.68 24.26
C GLY A 296 28.74 -5.74 24.85
N THR A 297 28.54 -6.74 25.70
CA THR A 297 27.29 -6.98 26.41
C THR A 297 27.23 -6.11 27.67
N LEU A 298 26.08 -5.49 27.91
CA LEU A 298 25.71 -4.93 29.21
C LEU A 298 25.04 -6.04 30.04
N PHE A 299 25.72 -6.51 31.07
CA PHE A 299 25.18 -7.43 32.06
C PHE A 299 24.68 -6.67 33.28
N ILE A 300 23.41 -6.85 33.62
CA ILE A 300 22.80 -6.26 34.83
C ILE A 300 22.39 -7.41 35.75
N ALA A 301 23.07 -7.52 36.89
CA ALA A 301 22.89 -8.59 37.87
C ALA A 301 23.04 -10.01 37.27
N GLY A 302 22.48 -11.01 37.95
CA GLY A 302 22.56 -12.41 37.52
C GLY A 302 23.84 -13.13 37.92
N ASP A 303 24.51 -12.67 38.97
CA ASP A 303 25.55 -13.48 39.62
C ASP A 303 24.91 -14.66 40.37
N THR A 304 25.54 -15.83 40.25
CA THR A 304 25.02 -17.10 40.80
C THR A 304 25.00 -17.15 42.32
N LEU A 305 25.88 -16.40 43.00
CA LEU A 305 25.95 -16.35 44.47
C LEU A 305 25.27 -15.11 45.08
N GLY A 306 24.65 -14.26 44.26
CA GLY A 306 24.03 -13.01 44.69
C GLY A 306 24.76 -11.77 44.17
N GLY A 307 24.01 -10.68 44.01
CA GLY A 307 24.45 -9.42 43.42
C GLY A 307 23.26 -8.70 42.78
N THR A 308 23.27 -7.37 42.80
CA THR A 308 22.17 -6.55 42.23
C THR A 308 22.73 -5.52 41.27
N GLY A 309 22.00 -5.27 40.19
CA GLY A 309 22.41 -4.33 39.15
C GLY A 309 21.29 -3.33 38.87
N GLU A 310 21.64 -2.06 38.76
CA GLU A 310 20.69 -0.98 38.45
C GLU A 310 21.15 -0.19 37.22
N LEU A 311 20.25 0.00 36.26
CA LEU A 311 20.41 0.94 35.15
C LEU A 311 19.32 2.01 35.24
N THR A 312 19.73 3.28 35.22
CA THR A 312 18.81 4.42 35.27
C THR A 312 19.05 5.36 34.10
N LEU A 313 18.00 5.58 33.30
CA LEU A 313 17.92 6.47 32.14
C LEU A 313 16.59 7.23 32.19
N THR A 314 16.63 8.48 32.67
CA THR A 314 15.43 9.27 33.00
C THR A 314 15.35 10.63 32.30
N ASP A 315 16.43 11.09 31.69
CA ASP A 315 16.50 12.41 31.03
C ASP A 315 16.34 12.26 29.51
N PRO A 316 15.50 13.07 28.83
CA PRO A 316 15.25 12.96 27.39
C PRO A 316 16.49 13.00 26.50
N ALA A 317 17.56 13.69 26.92
CA ALA A 317 18.79 13.84 26.13
C ALA A 317 19.87 12.81 26.48
N SER A 318 19.62 11.93 27.47
CA SER A 318 20.54 10.86 27.84
C SER A 318 20.50 9.71 26.82
N SER A 319 21.64 9.04 26.63
CA SER A 319 21.72 7.89 25.72
C SER A 319 22.64 6.79 26.23
N LEU A 320 22.21 5.54 26.06
CA LEU A 320 23.01 4.35 26.26
C LEU A 320 22.95 3.50 24.99
N THR A 321 24.12 3.10 24.48
CA THR A 321 24.23 2.11 23.41
C THR A 321 25.02 0.90 23.90
N CYS A 322 24.50 -0.30 23.72
CA CYS A 322 25.26 -1.54 23.91
C CYS A 322 25.09 -2.49 22.72
N ASN A 323 26.01 -3.45 22.56
CA ASN A 323 25.85 -4.49 21.53
C ASN A 323 24.73 -5.47 21.95
N ALA A 324 24.79 -5.98 23.18
CA ALA A 324 23.79 -6.87 23.75
C ALA A 324 23.37 -6.42 25.16
N LEU A 325 22.19 -6.85 25.62
CA LEU A 325 21.70 -6.58 26.97
C LEU A 325 21.27 -7.90 27.62
N THR A 326 21.84 -8.20 28.78
CA THR A 326 21.45 -9.38 29.57
C THR A 326 21.10 -8.95 30.99
N THR A 327 19.92 -9.31 31.47
CA THR A 327 19.55 -9.13 32.87
C THR A 327 19.39 -10.48 33.56
N GLY A 328 19.80 -10.55 34.83
CA GLY A 328 19.58 -11.71 35.68
C GLY A 328 18.75 -11.38 36.92
N SER A 329 18.69 -12.32 37.86
CA SER A 329 18.04 -12.08 39.15
C SER A 329 18.69 -10.90 39.86
N GLY A 330 17.90 -9.98 40.43
CA GLY A 330 18.36 -8.75 41.08
C GLY A 330 18.61 -7.56 40.15
N ALA A 331 18.23 -7.65 38.88
CA ALA A 331 18.32 -6.55 37.93
C ALA A 331 17.13 -5.57 38.05
N SER A 332 17.42 -4.28 37.95
CA SER A 332 16.44 -3.20 37.82
C SER A 332 16.82 -2.27 36.68
N ILE A 333 15.85 -1.94 35.82
CA ILE A 333 16.02 -0.96 34.74
C ILE A 333 14.93 0.09 34.91
N THR A 334 15.33 1.34 35.12
CA THR A 334 14.44 2.51 35.08
C THR A 334 14.69 3.25 33.78
N HIS A 335 13.80 3.10 32.79
CA HIS A 335 13.89 3.73 31.48
C HIS A 335 12.70 4.66 31.24
N THR A 336 12.70 5.82 31.89
CA THR A 336 11.61 6.80 31.76
C THR A 336 11.98 8.02 30.93
N GLY A 337 13.18 8.05 30.35
CA GLY A 337 13.61 9.07 29.40
C GLY A 337 14.83 8.61 28.59
N GLY A 338 15.21 9.40 27.60
CA GLY A 338 16.41 9.14 26.81
C GLY A 338 16.33 7.90 25.92
N THR A 339 17.46 7.55 25.29
CA THR A 339 17.55 6.44 24.33
C THR A 339 18.36 5.27 24.87
N LEU A 340 17.76 4.08 24.92
CA LEU A 340 18.45 2.79 25.10
C LEU A 340 18.51 2.05 23.77
N LYS A 341 19.71 1.93 23.19
CA LYS A 341 19.93 1.29 21.88
C LYS A 341 20.73 0.00 22.01
N ILE A 342 20.18 -1.08 21.46
CA ILE A 342 20.83 -2.37 21.29
C ILE A 342 21.28 -2.46 19.83
N ASN A 343 22.58 -2.62 19.62
CA ASN A 343 23.21 -2.45 18.31
C ASN A 343 23.91 -3.74 17.88
N GLY A 344 23.11 -4.78 17.61
CA GLY A 344 23.55 -6.04 17.01
C GLY A 344 23.16 -7.29 17.79
N GLY A 345 23.52 -7.40 19.05
CA GLY A 345 23.39 -8.63 19.83
C GLY A 345 21.99 -8.94 20.35
N ILE A 346 21.94 -9.85 21.34
CA ILE A 346 20.69 -10.39 21.88
C ILE A 346 20.25 -9.57 23.11
N VAL A 347 18.95 -9.34 23.22
CA VAL A 347 18.30 -8.86 24.44
C VAL A 347 17.74 -10.06 25.21
N SER A 348 18.39 -10.41 26.32
CA SER A 348 18.00 -11.52 27.20
C SER A 348 17.68 -10.99 28.58
N LEU A 349 16.42 -10.65 28.83
CA LEU A 349 16.00 -10.21 30.16
C LEU A 349 15.73 -11.40 31.09
N HIS A 350 15.84 -11.27 32.39
CA HIS A 350 15.51 -12.32 33.36
C HIS A 350 14.01 -12.70 33.29
N ASP A 351 13.65 -13.92 33.72
CA ASP A 351 12.30 -14.47 33.58
C ASP A 351 11.23 -13.64 34.27
N GLN A 352 10.57 -12.82 33.46
CA GLN A 352 9.32 -12.15 33.76
C GLN A 352 8.28 -12.62 32.74
N ALA A 353 7.09 -12.99 33.20
CA ALA A 353 5.97 -13.38 32.34
C ALA A 353 5.41 -12.20 31.52
N LEU A 354 5.72 -10.97 31.97
CA LEU A 354 5.34 -9.69 31.37
C LEU A 354 6.60 -8.85 31.20
N MET A 355 6.78 -8.26 30.01
CA MET A 355 7.75 -7.20 29.77
C MET A 355 7.02 -5.88 29.62
N GLU A 356 7.26 -4.98 30.56
CA GLU A 356 6.66 -3.67 30.60
C GLU A 356 7.73 -2.64 30.24
N PHE A 357 7.57 -2.00 29.09
CA PHE A 357 8.35 -0.84 28.74
C PHE A 357 7.60 0.38 29.25
N ASP A 358 7.92 0.76 30.48
CA ASP A 358 7.54 2.06 31.02
C ASP A 358 8.15 3.18 30.18
N GLY A 359 7.60 4.38 30.33
CA GLY A 359 7.95 5.52 29.52
C GLY A 359 7.99 6.83 30.31
N SER A 360 8.13 7.90 29.56
CA SER A 360 8.19 9.27 30.09
C SER A 360 6.82 9.76 30.50
N THR A 361 6.70 10.43 31.64
CA THR A 361 5.47 11.15 31.99
C THR A 361 5.24 12.38 31.12
N ASP A 362 6.21 12.78 30.29
CA ASP A 362 6.11 13.83 29.28
C ASP A 362 5.96 13.23 27.85
N PRO A 363 4.76 13.28 27.25
CA PRO A 363 4.51 12.77 25.91
C PRO A 363 5.30 13.47 24.79
N ALA A 364 5.76 14.71 25.01
CA ALA A 364 6.58 15.42 24.03
C ALA A 364 8.00 14.84 23.94
N ASN A 365 8.43 14.11 24.97
CA ASN A 365 9.77 13.53 25.10
C ASN A 365 9.67 12.08 25.58
N PRO A 366 9.17 11.16 24.73
CA PRO A 366 9.04 9.75 25.11
C PRO A 366 10.41 9.11 25.37
N ALA A 367 10.42 8.10 26.25
CA ALA A 367 11.56 7.18 26.32
C ALA A 367 11.70 6.43 24.99
N VAL A 368 12.92 6.12 24.55
CA VAL A 368 13.17 5.47 23.25
C VAL A 368 13.99 4.20 23.42
N PHE A 369 13.44 3.06 23.00
CA PHE A 369 14.15 1.78 22.92
C PHE A 369 14.38 1.40 21.45
N ILE A 370 15.62 1.07 21.08
CA ILE A 370 16.00 0.79 19.69
C ILE A 370 16.67 -0.58 19.59
N LEU A 371 16.18 -1.42 18.68
CA LEU A 371 16.87 -2.60 18.17
C LEU A 371 17.43 -2.27 16.79
N ALA A 372 18.75 -2.32 16.63
CA ALA A 372 19.44 -1.98 15.39
C ALA A 372 20.50 -3.01 14.99
N ASN A 373 20.85 -3.01 13.70
CA ASN A 373 21.96 -3.76 13.12
C ASN A 373 21.94 -5.26 13.40
N GLY A 374 20.75 -5.87 13.30
CA GLY A 374 20.54 -7.30 13.54
C GLY A 374 20.25 -7.68 14.99
N ALA A 375 19.99 -6.69 15.86
CA ALA A 375 19.61 -6.95 17.25
C ALA A 375 18.36 -7.81 17.34
N THR A 376 18.35 -8.78 18.26
CA THR A 376 17.23 -9.71 18.44
C THR A 376 16.71 -9.70 19.87
N TYR A 377 15.40 -9.56 20.00
CA TYR A 377 14.66 -9.90 21.21
C TYR A 377 13.72 -11.06 20.88
N ASP A 378 14.00 -12.27 21.37
CA ASP A 378 13.14 -13.44 21.18
C ASP A 378 12.75 -14.00 22.57
N ARG A 379 11.52 -13.75 23.00
CA ARG A 379 11.01 -14.26 24.29
C ARG A 379 9.52 -14.59 24.25
N LEU A 380 9.12 -15.60 25.01
CA LEU A 380 7.73 -15.96 25.27
C LEU A 380 7.13 -15.08 26.39
N ALA A 381 6.99 -13.78 26.15
CA ALA A 381 6.45 -12.83 27.12
C ALA A 381 5.51 -11.82 26.46
N LEU A 382 4.46 -11.41 27.17
CA LEU A 382 3.63 -10.29 26.74
C LEU A 382 4.50 -9.03 26.73
N VAL A 383 4.52 -8.29 25.63
CA VAL A 383 5.20 -6.99 25.54
C VAL A 383 4.15 -5.88 25.56
N SER A 384 4.24 -5.04 26.58
CA SER A 384 3.41 -3.85 26.75
C SER A 384 4.27 -2.60 26.56
N VAL A 385 3.89 -1.76 25.61
CA VAL A 385 4.62 -0.52 25.28
C VAL A 385 3.88 0.67 25.83
N GLY A 386 4.54 1.43 26.72
CA GLY A 386 3.95 2.60 27.37
C GLY A 386 2.81 2.19 28.31
N ALA A 387 3.12 1.29 29.24
CA ALA A 387 2.16 0.86 30.25
C ALA A 387 2.12 1.80 31.46
N ALA A 388 3.18 2.58 31.68
CA ALA A 388 3.14 3.82 32.45
C ALA A 388 3.94 4.89 31.69
N GLY A 389 3.28 5.92 31.18
CA GLY A 389 3.92 6.99 30.42
C GLY A 389 4.14 6.69 28.93
N SER A 390 4.93 7.53 28.28
CA SER A 390 5.13 7.60 26.84
C SER A 390 6.41 6.94 26.39
N MET A 391 6.29 5.95 25.50
CA MET A 391 7.40 5.08 25.07
C MET A 391 7.40 4.88 23.55
N SER A 392 8.60 4.88 22.97
CA SER A 392 8.83 4.65 21.54
C SER A 392 9.77 3.47 21.34
N ILE A 393 9.31 2.45 20.62
CA ILE A 393 10.15 1.32 20.19
C ILE A 393 10.49 1.48 18.71
N ARG A 394 11.76 1.29 18.35
CA ARG A 394 12.22 1.24 16.95
C ARG A 394 12.92 -0.07 16.66
N ILE A 395 12.52 -0.72 15.59
CA ILE A 395 13.12 -1.96 15.08
C ILE A 395 13.68 -1.62 13.70
N GLU A 396 14.99 -1.49 13.60
CA GLU A 396 15.66 -0.95 12.42
C GLU A 396 16.81 -1.85 11.94
N SER A 397 17.21 -1.70 10.68
CA SER A 397 18.44 -2.31 10.13
C SER A 397 18.52 -3.83 10.33
N GLY A 398 17.46 -4.55 9.94
CA GLY A 398 17.43 -6.03 9.97
C GLY A 398 17.24 -6.63 11.36
N SER A 399 16.76 -5.85 12.32
CA SER A 399 16.54 -6.28 13.71
C SER A 399 15.18 -6.97 13.89
N ARG A 400 15.04 -7.72 14.98
CA ARG A 400 13.85 -8.53 15.24
C ARG A 400 13.37 -8.41 16.68
N LEU A 401 12.06 -8.20 16.84
CA LEU A 401 11.34 -8.36 18.10
C LEU A 401 10.33 -9.49 17.95
N SER A 402 10.38 -10.51 18.80
CA SER A 402 9.44 -11.62 18.82
C SER A 402 8.92 -11.87 20.23
N THR A 403 7.60 -11.88 20.38
CA THR A 403 6.91 -12.28 21.61
C THR A 403 6.52 -13.76 21.61
N GLY A 404 6.90 -14.51 20.56
CA GLY A 404 6.50 -15.90 20.32
C GLY A 404 4.98 -16.08 20.41
N THR A 405 4.49 -16.93 21.32
CA THR A 405 3.05 -17.19 21.50
C THR A 405 2.32 -16.14 22.35
N SER A 406 3.01 -15.08 22.76
CA SER A 406 2.43 -14.00 23.58
C SER A 406 2.06 -12.79 22.74
N GLY A 407 1.26 -11.87 23.30
CA GLY A 407 0.81 -10.66 22.61
C GLY A 407 1.84 -9.53 22.58
N LEU A 408 1.59 -8.55 21.70
CA LEU A 408 2.22 -7.24 21.64
C LEU A 408 1.13 -6.18 21.75
N SER A 409 1.22 -5.29 22.74
CA SER A 409 0.21 -4.27 23.00
C SER A 409 0.81 -2.87 23.05
N LEU A 410 0.22 -1.96 22.29
CA LEU A 410 0.52 -0.53 22.29
C LEU A 410 -0.68 0.23 22.87
N GLY A 411 -0.42 1.16 23.77
CA GLY A 411 -1.42 2.08 24.31
C GLY A 411 -2.24 1.34 25.36
N VAL A 412 -1.54 0.78 26.34
CA VAL A 412 -2.14 -0.16 27.29
C VAL A 412 -3.09 0.54 28.25
N ASN A 413 -2.73 1.73 28.72
CA ASN A 413 -3.51 2.50 29.71
C ASN A 413 -3.96 3.87 29.17
N PRO A 414 -5.09 4.42 29.66
CA PRO A 414 -5.56 5.75 29.28
C PRO A 414 -4.55 6.85 29.63
N GLY A 415 -4.28 7.77 28.70
CA GLY A 415 -3.36 8.89 28.90
C GLY A 415 -1.92 8.63 28.44
N ASP A 416 -1.55 7.36 28.25
CA ASP A 416 -0.21 6.96 27.80
C ASP A 416 -0.11 6.94 26.27
N VAL A 417 1.00 7.47 25.73
CA VAL A 417 1.25 7.49 24.28
C VAL A 417 2.34 6.49 23.94
N SER A 418 1.97 5.48 23.17
CA SER A 418 2.93 4.45 22.72
C SER A 418 3.12 4.49 21.22
N THR A 419 4.37 4.36 20.80
CA THR A 419 4.73 4.30 19.38
C THR A 419 5.64 3.12 19.12
N MET A 420 5.44 2.46 17.99
CA MET A 420 6.39 1.49 17.45
C MET A 420 6.64 1.79 15.97
N THR A 421 7.90 1.74 15.56
CA THR A 421 8.31 1.82 14.16
C THR A 421 9.13 0.59 13.80
N ILE A 422 8.71 -0.10 12.73
CA ILE A 422 9.47 -1.18 12.09
C ILE A 422 9.96 -0.64 10.75
N ASP A 423 11.28 -0.56 10.58
CA ASP A 423 11.89 0.16 9.46
C ASP A 423 13.01 -0.64 8.80
N GLY A 424 12.92 -0.77 7.48
CA GLY A 424 13.95 -1.34 6.64
C GLY A 424 13.77 -2.83 6.38
N LEU A 425 14.41 -3.28 5.30
CA LEU A 425 14.41 -4.68 4.89
C LEU A 425 14.89 -5.60 6.04
N ASN A 426 14.21 -6.74 6.19
CA ASN A 426 14.43 -7.75 7.23
C ASN A 426 14.13 -7.30 8.67
N SER A 427 13.78 -6.04 8.91
CA SER A 427 13.30 -5.60 10.21
C SER A 427 11.91 -6.17 10.48
N THR A 428 11.74 -6.92 11.57
CA THR A 428 10.53 -7.70 11.82
C THR A 428 10.03 -7.55 13.26
N ALA A 429 8.72 -7.36 13.43
CA ALA A 429 8.04 -7.63 14.69
C ALA A 429 7.16 -8.87 14.53
N GLN A 430 7.31 -9.84 15.44
CA GLN A 430 6.53 -11.07 15.47
C GLN A 430 5.73 -11.18 16.78
N SER A 431 4.44 -11.48 16.69
CA SER A 431 3.62 -11.71 17.89
C SER A 431 2.42 -12.62 17.66
N PHE A 432 1.84 -13.19 18.73
CA PHE A 432 0.57 -13.90 18.60
C PHE A 432 -0.57 -12.91 18.29
N ALA A 433 -0.86 -11.98 19.21
CA ALA A 433 -1.86 -10.94 18.98
C ALA A 433 -1.22 -9.57 19.08
N THR A 434 -1.37 -8.74 18.04
CA THR A 434 -0.99 -7.33 18.07
C THR A 434 -2.21 -6.46 18.35
N VAL A 435 -2.14 -5.63 19.38
CA VAL A 435 -3.16 -4.62 19.69
C VAL A 435 -2.54 -3.23 19.59
N VAL A 436 -3.07 -2.38 18.73
CA VAL A 436 -2.63 -0.99 18.55
C VAL A 436 -3.73 -0.07 19.05
N GLY A 437 -3.49 0.56 20.20
CA GLY A 437 -4.52 1.30 20.93
C GLY A 437 -5.42 0.34 21.72
N SER A 438 -4.93 -0.16 22.85
CA SER A 438 -5.74 -1.02 23.72
C SER A 438 -6.76 -0.18 24.49
N ASN A 439 -6.32 0.59 25.49
CA ASN A 439 -7.15 1.55 26.23
C ASN A 439 -6.71 3.00 26.03
N GLY A 440 -5.43 3.23 25.73
CA GLY A 440 -4.86 4.54 25.39
C GLY A 440 -4.44 4.64 23.92
N PRO A 441 -3.86 5.79 23.52
CA PRO A 441 -3.29 5.98 22.19
C PRO A 441 -2.13 5.03 21.85
N GLY A 442 -2.26 4.32 20.73
CA GLY A 442 -1.18 3.52 20.14
C GLY A 442 -0.95 3.86 18.67
N THR A 443 0.32 3.99 18.27
CA THR A 443 0.70 4.15 16.85
C THR A 443 1.73 3.11 16.44
N LEU A 444 1.45 2.37 15.36
CA LEU A 444 2.39 1.45 14.74
C LEU A 444 2.68 1.91 13.31
N THR A 445 3.95 2.05 12.97
CA THR A 445 4.41 2.38 11.61
C THR A 445 5.30 1.26 11.08
N ILE A 446 5.01 0.80 9.87
CA ILE A 446 5.74 -0.27 9.18
C ILE A 446 6.18 0.29 7.83
N GLN A 447 7.48 0.39 7.60
CA GLN A 447 8.00 1.10 6.42
C GLN A 447 9.24 0.47 5.81
N ASN A 448 9.55 0.85 4.56
CA ASN A 448 10.79 0.49 3.86
C ASN A 448 11.05 -1.03 3.79
N SER A 449 10.04 -1.79 3.39
CA SER A 449 10.03 -3.25 3.26
C SER A 449 10.10 -4.03 4.58
N ALA A 450 9.84 -3.38 5.72
CA ALA A 450 9.69 -4.03 7.01
C ALA A 450 8.46 -4.96 7.07
N LEU A 451 8.46 -5.86 8.04
CA LEU A 451 7.43 -6.88 8.24
C LEU A 451 6.82 -6.83 9.65
N LEU A 452 5.50 -6.78 9.74
CA LEU A 452 4.76 -7.26 10.90
C LEU A 452 4.22 -8.67 10.60
N ASP A 453 4.63 -9.65 11.40
CA ASP A 453 4.14 -11.01 11.37
C ASP A 453 3.33 -11.27 12.66
N CYS A 454 2.01 -11.42 12.55
CA CYS A 454 1.20 -11.71 13.73
C CYS A 454 0.06 -12.68 13.47
N GLN A 455 -0.55 -13.29 14.50
CA GLN A 455 -1.74 -14.11 14.25
C GLN A 455 -2.99 -13.25 14.05
N SER A 456 -3.13 -12.17 14.80
CA SER A 456 -4.27 -11.25 14.70
C SER A 456 -3.88 -9.80 14.98
N LEU A 457 -4.60 -8.85 14.38
CA LEU A 457 -4.38 -7.42 14.57
C LEU A 457 -5.69 -6.74 14.97
N SER A 458 -5.70 -6.06 16.12
CA SER A 458 -6.81 -5.18 16.54
C SER A 458 -6.33 -3.75 16.67
N ILE A 459 -7.04 -2.82 16.04
CA ILE A 459 -6.72 -1.38 16.07
C ILE A 459 -7.86 -0.68 16.82
N ALA A 460 -7.52 0.01 17.92
CA ALA A 460 -8.47 0.63 18.85
C ALA A 460 -9.50 -0.37 19.41
N LYS A 461 -9.00 -1.38 20.12
CA LYS A 461 -9.76 -2.57 20.52
C LYS A 461 -10.95 -2.26 21.44
N PHE A 462 -10.77 -1.37 22.43
CA PHE A 462 -11.78 -1.07 23.45
C PHE A 462 -12.39 0.32 23.26
N ALA A 463 -13.63 0.52 23.74
CA ALA A 463 -14.31 1.81 23.66
C ALA A 463 -13.50 2.93 24.35
N GLY A 464 -13.41 4.10 23.70
CA GLY A 464 -12.63 5.25 24.18
C GLY A 464 -11.12 5.20 23.86
N SER A 465 -10.60 4.08 23.33
CA SER A 465 -9.21 3.97 22.86
C SER A 465 -8.99 4.63 21.50
N SER A 466 -7.73 4.82 21.11
CA SER A 466 -7.36 5.24 19.76
C SER A 466 -6.13 4.49 19.27
N GLY A 467 -6.19 4.04 18.02
CA GLY A 467 -5.16 3.21 17.40
C GLY A 467 -4.92 3.63 15.97
N THR A 468 -3.65 3.79 15.59
CA THR A 468 -3.27 4.11 14.21
C THR A 468 -2.20 3.13 13.73
N VAL A 469 -2.44 2.48 12.60
CA VAL A 469 -1.46 1.66 11.90
C VAL A 469 -1.19 2.27 10.54
N ASN A 470 0.08 2.60 10.29
CA ASN A 470 0.56 3.10 9.00
C ASN A 470 1.47 2.05 8.37
N VAL A 471 1.18 1.68 7.13
CA VAL A 471 2.00 0.76 6.32
C VAL A 471 2.43 1.51 5.07
N ASP A 472 3.72 1.80 4.95
CA ASP A 472 4.27 2.63 3.87
C ASP A 472 5.45 1.91 3.20
N HIS A 473 5.21 1.32 2.02
CA HIS A 473 6.12 0.35 1.41
C HIS A 473 6.49 -0.81 2.36
N GLY A 474 5.56 -1.23 3.22
CA GLY A 474 5.74 -2.27 4.24
C GLY A 474 4.81 -3.47 4.05
N ASN A 475 5.01 -4.51 4.86
CA ASN A 475 4.22 -5.74 4.79
C ASN A 475 3.59 -6.09 6.14
N ILE A 476 2.34 -6.54 6.11
CA ILE A 476 1.68 -7.21 7.24
C ILE A 476 1.26 -8.61 6.78
N VAL A 477 1.66 -9.63 7.55
CA VAL A 477 1.24 -11.01 7.34
C VAL A 477 0.58 -11.51 8.61
N LEU A 478 -0.64 -12.04 8.48
CA LEU A 478 -1.31 -12.70 9.58
C LEU A 478 -2.19 -13.89 9.19
N ASP A 479 -2.29 -14.85 10.10
CA ASP A 479 -3.06 -16.10 9.90
C ASP A 479 -4.57 -15.93 10.20
N SER A 480 -4.96 -14.85 10.88
CA SER A 480 -6.36 -14.59 11.29
C SER A 480 -6.83 -13.21 10.82
N ASP A 481 -7.52 -12.44 11.68
CA ASP A 481 -8.33 -11.32 11.27
C ASP A 481 -7.70 -9.97 11.66
N ILE A 482 -8.01 -8.95 10.86
CA ILE A 482 -7.79 -7.54 11.19
C ILE A 482 -9.12 -6.92 11.61
N PHE A 483 -9.13 -6.30 12.79
CA PHE A 483 -10.26 -5.51 13.29
C PHE A 483 -9.87 -4.04 13.41
N ILE A 484 -10.62 -3.15 12.75
CA ILE A 484 -10.37 -1.70 12.77
C ILE A 484 -11.50 -1.00 13.52
N GLY A 485 -11.19 -0.46 14.69
CA GLY A 485 -12.14 0.24 15.56
C GLY A 485 -13.01 -0.69 16.39
N GLY A 486 -12.53 -1.90 16.74
CA GLY A 486 -13.27 -2.87 17.53
C GLY A 486 -12.59 -4.23 17.69
N SER A 487 -13.34 -5.21 18.20
CA SER A 487 -12.93 -6.61 18.25
C SER A 487 -14.13 -7.57 18.27
N GLY A 488 -14.07 -8.65 17.49
CA GLY A 488 -15.13 -9.65 17.40
C GLY A 488 -16.51 -9.05 17.05
N PRO A 489 -17.55 -9.15 17.90
CA PRO A 489 -18.85 -8.53 17.63
C PRO A 489 -18.95 -7.07 18.13
N THR A 490 -17.99 -6.58 18.91
CA THR A 490 -18.10 -5.32 19.65
C THR A 490 -17.31 -4.19 19.01
N SER A 491 -17.95 -3.02 18.82
CA SER A 491 -17.25 -1.79 18.47
C SER A 491 -16.35 -1.32 19.62
N GLY A 492 -15.18 -0.81 19.25
CA GLY A 492 -14.14 -0.30 20.14
C GLY A 492 -13.98 1.20 20.05
N GLY A 493 -12.73 1.66 19.91
CA GLY A 493 -12.34 3.07 19.86
C GLY A 493 -12.00 3.54 18.44
N ALA A 494 -11.43 4.73 18.29
CA ALA A 494 -11.07 5.29 16.98
C ALA A 494 -9.87 4.55 16.36
N GLY A 495 -10.14 3.63 15.43
CA GLY A 495 -9.14 2.80 14.76
C GLY A 495 -8.88 3.27 13.33
N ILE A 496 -7.62 3.43 12.96
CA ILE A 496 -7.20 3.88 11.63
C ILE A 496 -6.16 2.90 11.07
N LEU A 497 -6.41 2.41 9.85
CA LEU A 497 -5.43 1.69 9.05
C LEU A 497 -5.17 2.43 7.74
N ASN A 498 -3.91 2.80 7.53
CA ASN A 498 -3.44 3.47 6.33
C ASN A 498 -2.41 2.58 5.62
N VAL A 499 -2.62 2.34 4.33
CA VAL A 499 -1.80 1.40 3.53
C VAL A 499 -1.38 2.06 2.22
N PHE A 500 -0.07 2.30 2.05
CA PHE A 500 0.49 3.17 1.02
C PHE A 500 1.68 2.56 0.28
N ASN A 501 1.99 3.12 -0.90
CA ASN A 501 3.24 2.93 -1.63
C ASN A 501 3.65 1.47 -1.82
N THR A 502 2.84 0.68 -2.52
CA THR A 502 3.08 -0.75 -2.85
C THR A 502 3.14 -1.69 -1.65
N SER A 503 2.55 -1.30 -0.52
CA SER A 503 2.43 -2.17 0.66
C SER A 503 1.53 -3.37 0.38
N GLN A 504 1.77 -4.47 1.11
CA GLN A 504 0.97 -5.69 1.04
C GLN A 504 0.46 -6.10 2.42
N ILE A 505 -0.82 -6.44 2.48
CA ILE A 505 -1.45 -7.05 3.67
C ILE A 505 -2.03 -8.41 3.30
N ASN A 506 -1.57 -9.45 3.98
CA ASN A 506 -2.11 -10.80 3.87
C ASN A 506 -2.85 -11.14 5.16
N ALA A 507 -4.16 -11.40 5.09
CA ALA A 507 -4.98 -11.74 6.25
C ALA A 507 -6.10 -12.73 5.89
N ARG A 508 -6.81 -13.23 6.90
CA ARG A 508 -8.03 -14.02 6.71
C ARG A 508 -9.21 -13.11 6.39
N THR A 509 -9.57 -12.26 7.35
CA THR A 509 -10.69 -11.32 7.26
C THR A 509 -10.20 -9.91 7.59
N LEU A 510 -10.80 -8.89 6.99
CA LEU A 510 -10.64 -7.50 7.41
C LEU A 510 -12.00 -6.91 7.71
N ASP A 511 -12.18 -6.33 8.90
CA ASP A 511 -13.44 -5.78 9.37
C ASP A 511 -13.29 -4.33 9.84
N VAL A 512 -14.01 -3.42 9.19
CA VAL A 512 -14.06 -2.00 9.50
C VAL A 512 -15.33 -1.70 10.29
N TYR A 513 -15.21 -1.42 11.60
CA TYR A 513 -16.35 -1.24 12.49
C TYR A 513 -17.08 0.07 12.26
N PRO A 514 -18.42 0.08 12.46
CA PRO A 514 -19.24 1.28 12.26
C PRO A 514 -18.83 2.39 13.23
N THR A 515 -18.79 3.64 12.73
CA THR A 515 -18.45 4.88 13.45
C THR A 515 -17.03 5.00 13.99
N THR A 516 -16.31 3.88 14.16
CA THR A 516 -15.04 3.82 14.87
C THR A 516 -13.86 3.43 13.99
N GLY A 517 -14.08 2.63 12.94
CA GLY A 517 -13.02 2.15 12.04
C GLY A 517 -12.84 3.02 10.79
N SER A 518 -11.61 3.26 10.38
CA SER A 518 -11.27 3.95 9.13
C SER A 518 -10.18 3.19 8.38
N LEU A 519 -10.36 3.06 7.06
CA LEU A 519 -9.41 2.39 6.18
C LEU A 519 -9.14 3.25 4.94
N THR A 520 -7.86 3.49 4.68
CA THR A 520 -7.37 4.07 3.44
C THR A 520 -6.31 3.16 2.82
N VAL A 521 -6.51 2.79 1.56
CA VAL A 521 -5.54 2.00 0.77
C VAL A 521 -5.21 2.77 -0.50
N ASN A 522 -3.93 3.06 -0.74
CA ASN A 522 -3.47 3.75 -1.93
C ASN A 522 -2.28 3.01 -2.57
N ASN A 523 -2.39 2.70 -3.85
CA ASN A 523 -1.34 2.00 -4.63
C ASN A 523 -0.82 0.73 -3.92
N SER A 524 -1.70 -0.04 -3.28
CA SER A 524 -1.33 -1.15 -2.39
C SER A 524 -2.30 -2.33 -2.51
N THR A 525 -1.90 -3.48 -1.97
CA THR A 525 -2.64 -4.74 -2.11
C THR A 525 -3.18 -5.24 -0.78
N LEU A 526 -4.46 -5.61 -0.76
CA LEU A 526 -5.09 -6.40 0.30
C LEU A 526 -5.38 -7.80 -0.22
N GLN A 527 -4.73 -8.82 0.34
CA GLN A 527 -4.96 -10.22 0.05
C GLN A 527 -5.66 -10.88 1.25
N LEU A 528 -6.96 -11.11 1.11
CA LEU A 528 -7.82 -11.68 2.13
C LEU A 528 -8.25 -13.08 1.69
N SER A 529 -8.04 -14.09 2.54
CA SER A 529 -8.46 -15.47 2.21
C SER A 529 -9.95 -15.72 2.46
N GLN A 530 -10.63 -14.83 3.18
CA GLN A 530 -12.06 -14.87 3.49
C GLN A 530 -12.72 -13.52 3.18
N SER A 531 -13.46 -12.92 4.11
CA SER A 531 -14.33 -11.78 3.85
C SER A 531 -13.67 -10.42 4.11
N PHE A 532 -14.07 -9.42 3.33
CA PHE A 532 -13.86 -8.01 3.60
C PHE A 532 -15.16 -7.37 4.05
N ILE A 533 -15.25 -6.94 5.32
CA ILE A 533 -16.48 -6.42 5.92
C ILE A 533 -16.34 -4.90 6.10
N VAL A 534 -17.19 -4.14 5.42
CA VAL A 534 -17.16 -2.66 5.43
C VAL A 534 -18.41 -2.12 6.11
N ARG A 535 -18.29 -1.69 7.37
CA ARG A 535 -19.41 -1.11 8.16
C ARG A 535 -19.22 0.39 8.44
N ASN A 536 -18.10 0.98 8.02
CA ASN A 536 -17.85 2.43 8.02
C ASN A 536 -17.18 2.85 6.69
N PRO A 537 -17.26 4.12 6.27
CA PRO A 537 -16.71 4.53 4.99
C PRO A 537 -15.22 4.23 4.83
N ILE A 538 -14.83 3.82 3.61
CA ILE A 538 -13.44 3.53 3.26
C ILE A 538 -13.05 4.18 1.93
N THR A 539 -11.74 4.35 1.73
CA THR A 539 -11.16 4.83 0.47
C THR A 539 -10.14 3.85 -0.08
N LEU A 540 -10.32 3.44 -1.33
CA LEU A 540 -9.43 2.61 -2.12
C LEU A 540 -9.02 3.42 -3.35
N THR A 541 -7.72 3.71 -3.49
CA THR A 541 -7.18 4.49 -4.61
C THR A 541 -6.13 3.68 -5.32
N ASN A 542 -6.40 3.28 -6.58
CA ASN A 542 -5.56 2.35 -7.32
C ASN A 542 -5.14 1.12 -6.48
N ALA A 543 -6.10 0.60 -5.71
CA ALA A 543 -5.88 -0.51 -4.80
C ALA A 543 -6.18 -1.84 -5.51
N THR A 544 -5.49 -2.90 -5.10
CA THR A 544 -5.84 -4.26 -5.50
C THR A 544 -6.37 -5.01 -4.29
N VAL A 545 -7.62 -5.45 -4.34
CA VAL A 545 -8.27 -6.21 -3.27
C VAL A 545 -8.62 -7.59 -3.81
N HIS A 546 -8.09 -8.62 -3.16
CA HIS A 546 -8.51 -10.00 -3.35
C HIS A 546 -9.20 -10.46 -2.06
N ALA A 547 -10.45 -10.91 -2.17
CA ALA A 547 -11.18 -11.52 -1.06
C ALA A 547 -12.12 -12.59 -1.60
N LEU A 548 -12.55 -13.53 -0.75
CA LEU A 548 -13.61 -14.46 -1.12
C LEU A 548 -14.94 -13.69 -1.31
N SER A 549 -15.26 -12.82 -0.35
CA SER A 549 -16.47 -12.00 -0.38
C SER A 549 -16.21 -10.60 0.17
N MET A 550 -17.00 -9.62 -0.24
CA MET A 550 -17.02 -8.26 0.30
C MET A 550 -18.44 -7.89 0.73
N VAL A 551 -18.62 -7.49 1.99
CA VAL A 551 -19.91 -7.03 2.53
C VAL A 551 -19.87 -5.51 2.63
N VAL A 552 -20.77 -4.84 1.91
CA VAL A 552 -20.77 -3.37 1.75
C VAL A 552 -21.94 -2.75 2.50
N SER A 553 -21.75 -2.45 3.79
CA SER A 553 -22.76 -1.82 4.64
C SER A 553 -22.53 -0.31 4.84
N ALA A 554 -21.43 0.24 4.33
CA ALA A 554 -21.11 1.66 4.33
C ALA A 554 -20.45 2.08 3.00
N PRO A 555 -20.45 3.39 2.64
CA PRO A 555 -19.92 3.87 1.37
C PRO A 555 -18.47 3.48 1.11
N VAL A 556 -18.19 3.02 -0.12
CA VAL A 556 -16.85 2.66 -0.59
C VAL A 556 -16.48 3.60 -1.74
N SER A 557 -15.43 4.41 -1.57
CA SER A 557 -14.84 5.18 -2.67
C SER A 557 -13.68 4.38 -3.27
N ALA A 558 -13.75 3.95 -4.53
CA ALA A 558 -12.83 2.95 -5.08
C ALA A 558 -12.29 3.23 -6.50
N SER A 559 -11.03 2.88 -6.71
CA SER A 559 -10.39 2.63 -8.01
C SER A 559 -9.36 1.51 -7.90
N GLY A 560 -9.00 0.91 -9.04
CA GLY A 560 -8.17 -0.28 -9.14
C GLY A 560 -9.00 -1.54 -9.36
N LEU A 561 -8.66 -2.63 -8.66
CA LEU A 561 -9.30 -3.93 -8.78
C LEU A 561 -9.92 -4.35 -7.43
N ILE A 562 -11.20 -4.68 -7.45
CA ILE A 562 -11.86 -5.42 -6.36
C ILE A 562 -12.27 -6.78 -6.92
N ASN A 563 -11.57 -7.82 -6.48
CA ASN A 563 -11.81 -9.21 -6.84
C ASN A 563 -12.41 -9.94 -5.63
N ALA A 564 -13.73 -9.90 -5.50
CA ALA A 564 -14.51 -10.52 -4.43
C ALA A 564 -16.00 -10.65 -4.81
N GLN A 565 -16.71 -11.64 -4.24
CA GLN A 565 -18.17 -11.70 -4.32
C GLN A 565 -18.79 -10.57 -3.47
N ILE A 566 -19.47 -9.60 -4.08
CA ILE A 566 -20.06 -8.47 -3.34
C ILE A 566 -21.47 -8.84 -2.85
N LEU A 567 -21.60 -9.02 -1.54
CA LEU A 567 -22.81 -9.51 -0.86
C LEU A 567 -23.46 -8.42 -0.01
N ASN A 568 -24.80 -8.46 0.11
CA ASN A 568 -25.59 -7.64 1.03
C ASN A 568 -25.24 -6.14 1.00
N GLY A 569 -25.03 -5.59 -0.20
CA GLY A 569 -24.64 -4.20 -0.38
C GLY A 569 -25.79 -3.24 -0.10
N THR A 570 -25.84 -2.68 1.11
CA THR A 570 -26.81 -1.62 1.47
C THR A 570 -26.29 -0.22 1.17
N ALA A 571 -24.98 -0.07 0.95
CA ALA A 571 -24.33 1.19 0.63
C ALA A 571 -23.66 1.15 -0.75
N ALA A 572 -23.40 2.34 -1.31
CA ALA A 572 -22.88 2.47 -2.66
C ALA A 572 -21.36 2.24 -2.75
N ILE A 573 -20.94 1.56 -3.81
CA ILE A 573 -19.57 1.63 -4.32
C ILE A 573 -19.51 2.79 -5.33
N THR A 574 -18.67 3.78 -5.06
CA THR A 574 -18.48 4.97 -5.91
C THR A 574 -17.10 4.91 -6.53
N ALA A 575 -17.03 4.91 -7.86
CA ALA A 575 -15.78 5.00 -8.58
C ALA A 575 -15.12 6.38 -8.32
N ASN A 576 -13.84 6.38 -7.96
CA ASN A 576 -13.00 7.57 -7.83
C ASN A 576 -11.86 7.62 -8.87
N GLY A 577 -11.90 6.68 -9.83
CA GLY A 577 -10.94 6.42 -10.89
C GLY A 577 -11.37 5.15 -11.65
N PRO A 578 -10.56 4.62 -12.58
CA PRO A 578 -10.85 3.35 -13.23
C PRO A 578 -11.04 2.23 -12.20
N LEU A 579 -12.13 1.46 -12.31
CA LEU A 579 -12.49 0.43 -11.35
C LEU A 579 -12.90 -0.85 -12.07
N THR A 580 -12.31 -1.98 -11.66
CA THR A 580 -12.74 -3.31 -12.09
C THR A 580 -13.32 -4.06 -10.92
N LEU A 581 -14.54 -4.58 -11.08
CA LEU A 581 -15.20 -5.46 -10.12
C LEU A 581 -15.23 -6.88 -10.72
N ASN A 582 -14.78 -7.87 -9.96
CA ASN A 582 -14.72 -9.28 -10.37
C ASN A 582 -15.15 -10.18 -9.19
N ASP A 583 -15.87 -11.28 -9.46
CA ASP A 583 -16.35 -12.22 -8.42
C ASP A 583 -15.65 -13.58 -8.39
N GLY A 584 -14.80 -13.87 -9.36
CA GLY A 584 -14.07 -15.13 -9.47
C GLY A 584 -14.90 -16.40 -9.71
N VAL A 585 -16.15 -16.52 -9.24
CA VAL A 585 -16.98 -17.75 -9.30
C VAL A 585 -18.50 -17.53 -9.05
N GLY A 586 -19.10 -16.45 -9.56
CA GLY A 586 -20.57 -16.34 -9.69
C GLY A 586 -21.29 -15.44 -8.67
N SER A 587 -22.41 -14.87 -9.14
CA SER A 587 -23.31 -13.91 -8.49
C SER A 587 -22.63 -12.67 -7.88
N GLY A 588 -21.75 -12.02 -8.64
CA GLY A 588 -20.75 -11.10 -8.09
C GLY A 588 -21.15 -9.73 -7.60
N LEU A 589 -22.31 -9.23 -7.98
CA LEU A 589 -22.86 -7.97 -7.49
C LEU A 589 -24.30 -8.25 -7.10
N HIS A 590 -24.58 -8.38 -5.81
CA HIS A 590 -25.95 -8.65 -5.32
C HIS A 590 -26.71 -7.34 -5.09
N ARG A 591 -27.11 -6.65 -6.17
CA ARG A 591 -27.94 -5.43 -6.10
C ARG A 591 -27.30 -4.27 -5.35
N THR A 592 -25.98 -4.32 -5.14
CA THR A 592 -25.23 -3.25 -4.50
C THR A 592 -25.28 -1.98 -5.37
N PRO A 593 -25.66 -0.82 -4.80
CA PRO A 593 -25.64 0.43 -5.57
C PRO A 593 -24.25 0.76 -6.11
N LEU A 594 -24.18 1.21 -7.35
CA LEU A 594 -22.94 1.50 -8.07
C LEU A 594 -22.97 2.91 -8.64
N ASN A 595 -22.04 3.77 -8.24
CA ASN A 595 -21.88 5.08 -8.85
C ASN A 595 -20.63 5.08 -9.73
N VAL A 596 -20.85 5.04 -11.05
CA VAL A 596 -19.80 5.06 -12.08
C VAL A 596 -19.19 6.48 -12.21
N GLY A 597 -20.00 7.52 -11.98
CA GLY A 597 -19.58 8.90 -12.14
C GLY A 597 -19.02 9.18 -13.56
N PRO A 598 -17.92 9.95 -13.67
CA PRO A 598 -17.24 10.21 -14.94
C PRO A 598 -16.20 9.14 -15.31
N HIS A 599 -16.12 8.04 -14.56
CA HIS A 599 -15.02 7.07 -14.67
C HIS A 599 -15.38 5.86 -15.52
N ALA A 600 -14.37 5.02 -15.82
CA ALA A 600 -14.55 3.73 -16.45
C ALA A 600 -14.71 2.65 -15.37
N VAL A 601 -15.84 1.94 -15.39
CA VAL A 601 -16.11 0.79 -14.52
C VAL A 601 -16.29 -0.46 -15.37
N THR A 602 -15.54 -1.52 -15.06
CA THR A 602 -15.66 -2.82 -15.70
C THR A 602 -16.22 -3.84 -14.70
N LEU A 603 -17.33 -4.48 -15.07
CA LEU A 603 -17.90 -5.62 -14.38
C LEU A 603 -17.42 -6.88 -15.11
N ASN A 604 -16.42 -7.54 -14.54
CA ASN A 604 -15.69 -8.66 -15.15
C ASN A 604 -16.32 -10.03 -14.84
N ASN A 605 -17.58 -10.03 -14.41
CA ASN A 605 -18.34 -11.23 -14.08
C ASN A 605 -18.85 -11.88 -15.36
N THR A 606 -18.63 -13.19 -15.53
CA THR A 606 -19.05 -13.93 -16.72
C THR A 606 -20.36 -14.70 -16.55
N VAL A 607 -20.82 -14.89 -15.31
CA VAL A 607 -22.12 -15.49 -14.96
C VAL A 607 -23.14 -14.36 -14.71
N GLY A 608 -24.44 -14.58 -14.91
CA GLY A 608 -25.46 -13.57 -14.63
C GLY A 608 -25.45 -13.07 -13.18
N TYR A 609 -25.65 -11.76 -12.99
CA TYR A 609 -25.68 -11.08 -11.69
C TYR A 609 -26.72 -9.94 -11.69
N ASP A 610 -27.16 -9.51 -10.51
CA ASP A 610 -28.18 -8.49 -10.35
C ASP A 610 -27.56 -7.10 -10.13
N LEU A 611 -27.70 -6.21 -11.11
CA LEU A 611 -27.25 -4.83 -10.98
C LEU A 611 -28.12 -4.08 -9.95
N GLY A 612 -27.46 -3.37 -9.02
CA GLY A 612 -28.13 -2.46 -8.10
C GLY A 612 -28.47 -1.12 -8.74
N ASN A 613 -28.92 -0.16 -7.94
CA ASN A 613 -29.13 1.20 -8.42
C ASN A 613 -27.81 1.76 -8.92
N THR A 614 -27.74 2.04 -10.21
CA THR A 614 -26.53 2.43 -10.90
C THR A 614 -26.67 3.83 -11.48
N THR A 615 -25.70 4.70 -11.18
CA THR A 615 -25.68 6.10 -11.65
C THR A 615 -24.43 6.36 -12.48
N MET A 616 -24.60 7.06 -13.61
CA MET A 616 -23.53 7.45 -14.51
C MET A 616 -23.54 8.97 -14.75
N LEU A 617 -22.35 9.57 -14.82
CA LEU A 617 -22.17 11.01 -15.10
C LEU A 617 -21.10 11.22 -16.17
N GLY A 618 -21.39 10.74 -17.38
CA GLY A 618 -20.50 10.77 -18.55
C GLY A 618 -19.51 9.60 -18.62
N GLY A 619 -19.42 8.77 -17.58
CA GLY A 619 -18.52 7.61 -17.51
C GLY A 619 -18.92 6.46 -18.43
N THR A 620 -18.14 5.37 -18.37
CA THR A 620 -18.37 4.15 -19.14
C THR A 620 -18.59 2.96 -18.20
N LEU A 621 -19.66 2.21 -18.42
CA LEU A 621 -19.92 0.94 -17.75
C LEU A 621 -19.77 -0.21 -18.75
N THR A 622 -18.78 -1.06 -18.54
CA THR A 622 -18.55 -2.26 -19.35
C THR A 622 -19.00 -3.48 -18.56
N ALA A 623 -19.95 -4.25 -19.09
CA ALA A 623 -20.39 -5.52 -18.55
C ALA A 623 -19.93 -6.65 -19.46
N LEU A 624 -19.01 -7.50 -18.98
CA LEU A 624 -18.51 -8.63 -19.76
C LEU A 624 -19.45 -9.85 -19.72
N GLY A 625 -20.32 -9.92 -18.71
CA GLY A 625 -21.42 -10.89 -18.61
C GLY A 625 -22.78 -10.31 -19.06
N GLN A 626 -23.85 -10.94 -18.59
CA GLN A 626 -25.23 -10.50 -18.83
C GLN A 626 -25.90 -10.10 -17.49
N PRO A 627 -25.68 -8.88 -16.98
CA PRO A 627 -26.42 -8.37 -15.84
C PRO A 627 -27.94 -8.38 -16.06
N PHE A 628 -28.67 -8.72 -15.00
CA PHE A 628 -30.08 -8.43 -14.84
C PHE A 628 -30.24 -7.12 -14.07
N LEU A 629 -31.18 -6.27 -14.46
CA LEU A 629 -31.62 -5.11 -13.69
C LEU A 629 -32.97 -5.45 -13.06
N PRO A 630 -33.05 -5.86 -11.78
CA PRO A 630 -34.31 -6.36 -11.22
C PRO A 630 -35.34 -5.24 -11.03
N VAL A 631 -36.61 -5.64 -10.84
CA VAL A 631 -37.70 -4.73 -10.47
C VAL A 631 -37.33 -3.82 -9.28
N GLY A 632 -37.63 -2.54 -9.42
CA GLY A 632 -37.32 -1.50 -8.41
C GLY A 632 -35.89 -0.94 -8.47
N PHE A 633 -35.03 -1.47 -9.34
CA PHE A 633 -33.68 -0.96 -9.56
C PHE A 633 -33.57 -0.16 -10.86
N THR A 634 -32.65 0.79 -10.86
CA THR A 634 -32.49 1.74 -11.97
C THR A 634 -31.04 1.82 -12.48
N LEU A 635 -30.88 1.99 -13.79
CA LEU A 635 -29.66 2.51 -14.40
C LEU A 635 -29.95 3.93 -14.88
N SER A 636 -29.28 4.95 -14.35
CA SER A 636 -29.64 6.34 -14.58
C SER A 636 -28.47 7.25 -14.91
N GLY A 637 -28.76 8.39 -15.53
CA GLY A 637 -27.78 9.42 -15.87
C GLY A 637 -27.31 9.34 -17.32
N SER A 638 -26.11 9.85 -17.59
CA SER A 638 -25.54 9.92 -18.95
C SER A 638 -24.23 9.15 -19.05
N GLY A 639 -23.91 8.64 -20.22
CA GLY A 639 -22.63 7.97 -20.47
C GLY A 639 -22.73 6.82 -21.47
N THR A 640 -21.75 5.91 -21.40
CA THR A 640 -21.62 4.81 -22.36
C THR A 640 -21.78 3.46 -21.68
N PHE A 641 -22.65 2.60 -22.21
CA PHE A 641 -22.78 1.21 -21.79
C PHE A 641 -22.24 0.28 -22.88
N SER A 642 -21.49 -0.74 -22.47
CA SER A 642 -20.91 -1.77 -23.34
C SER A 642 -21.17 -3.14 -22.75
N GLY A 643 -21.95 -3.98 -23.45
CA GLY A 643 -22.29 -5.32 -22.98
C GLY A 643 -23.76 -5.66 -23.15
N ASN A 644 -24.20 -6.76 -22.53
CA ASN A 644 -25.57 -7.23 -22.60
C ASN A 644 -26.32 -6.89 -21.30
N LEU A 645 -27.48 -6.26 -21.38
CA LEU A 645 -28.30 -5.91 -20.21
C LEU A 645 -29.71 -6.46 -20.38
N ASN A 646 -30.17 -7.22 -19.39
CA ASN A 646 -31.55 -7.70 -19.31
C ASN A 646 -32.31 -6.87 -18.27
N LEU A 647 -33.43 -6.26 -18.65
CA LEU A 647 -34.16 -5.36 -17.77
C LEU A 647 -35.05 -6.04 -16.73
N ASN A 648 -35.33 -7.33 -16.73
CA ASN A 648 -36.08 -8.08 -15.70
C ASN A 648 -37.01 -7.26 -14.73
N GLY A 649 -37.88 -6.39 -15.26
CA GLY A 649 -38.74 -5.48 -14.48
C GLY A 649 -38.15 -4.15 -13.99
N GLY A 650 -36.83 -3.91 -14.08
CA GLY A 650 -36.14 -2.66 -13.77
C GLY A 650 -36.25 -1.57 -14.85
N THR A 651 -35.66 -0.40 -14.59
CA THR A 651 -35.81 0.79 -15.44
C THR A 651 -34.48 1.43 -15.82
N ILE A 652 -34.31 1.80 -17.09
CA ILE A 652 -33.23 2.71 -17.50
C ILE A 652 -33.78 4.13 -17.57
N ASN A 653 -33.10 5.08 -16.92
CA ASN A 653 -33.43 6.50 -16.92
C ASN A 653 -32.29 7.34 -17.53
N PRO A 654 -32.14 7.38 -18.87
CA PRO A 654 -31.13 8.23 -19.51
C PRO A 654 -31.36 9.71 -19.19
N GLY A 655 -30.31 10.40 -18.75
CA GLY A 655 -30.35 11.80 -18.35
C GLY A 655 -29.37 12.66 -19.16
N GLY A 656 -29.47 13.98 -19.02
CA GLY A 656 -28.62 14.93 -19.74
C GLY A 656 -28.88 14.96 -21.25
N ALA A 657 -28.22 15.89 -21.96
CA ALA A 657 -28.44 16.10 -23.39
C ALA A 657 -27.96 14.92 -24.26
N THR A 658 -26.94 14.19 -23.81
CA THR A 658 -26.37 13.04 -24.54
C THR A 658 -27.08 11.72 -24.25
N GLY A 659 -27.81 11.61 -23.13
CA GLY A 659 -28.48 10.38 -22.73
C GLY A 659 -27.51 9.21 -22.50
N LEU A 660 -27.99 8.01 -22.81
CA LEU A 660 -27.22 6.76 -22.71
C LEU A 660 -26.83 6.29 -24.12
N ARG A 661 -25.57 5.90 -24.29
CA ARG A 661 -25.06 5.34 -25.55
C ARG A 661 -24.69 3.88 -25.37
N LEU A 662 -25.37 2.98 -26.08
CA LEU A 662 -24.98 1.57 -26.20
C LEU A 662 -23.94 1.44 -27.31
N ILE A 663 -22.71 1.02 -26.98
CA ILE A 663 -21.62 0.90 -27.97
C ILE A 663 -21.35 -0.54 -28.42
N SER A 664 -21.78 -1.52 -27.63
CA SER A 664 -21.69 -2.94 -27.98
C SER A 664 -22.73 -3.73 -27.18
N GLY A 665 -23.12 -4.89 -27.69
CA GLY A 665 -24.06 -5.79 -27.01
C GLY A 665 -25.52 -5.38 -27.17
N SER A 666 -26.35 -5.73 -26.19
CA SER A 666 -27.80 -5.66 -26.30
C SER A 666 -28.49 -5.12 -25.04
N ILE A 667 -29.68 -4.53 -25.22
CA ILE A 667 -30.63 -4.25 -24.14
C ILE A 667 -31.90 -5.05 -24.41
N SER A 668 -32.29 -5.91 -23.46
CA SER A 668 -33.50 -6.73 -23.53
C SER A 668 -34.58 -6.19 -22.58
N LEU A 669 -35.69 -5.72 -23.14
CA LEU A 669 -36.86 -5.21 -22.44
C LEU A 669 -37.77 -6.38 -21.99
N THR A 670 -37.35 -7.15 -20.98
CA THR A 670 -38.18 -8.21 -20.40
C THR A 670 -38.93 -7.66 -19.18
N GLY A 671 -40.09 -7.04 -19.41
CA GLY A 671 -40.97 -6.50 -18.36
C GLY A 671 -40.51 -5.17 -17.72
N GLY A 672 -39.40 -4.58 -18.18
CA GLY A 672 -38.90 -3.27 -17.74
C GLY A 672 -39.28 -2.11 -18.67
N SER A 673 -38.74 -0.93 -18.40
CA SER A 673 -38.98 0.28 -19.21
C SER A 673 -37.73 1.15 -19.36
N ILE A 674 -37.72 1.99 -20.39
CA ILE A 674 -36.71 3.03 -20.59
C ILE A 674 -37.44 4.37 -20.68
N SER A 675 -37.04 5.36 -19.87
CA SER A 675 -37.69 6.67 -19.85
C SER A 675 -36.71 7.77 -19.50
N GLY A 676 -36.63 8.85 -20.29
CA GLY A 676 -35.62 9.87 -20.09
C GLY A 676 -35.36 10.72 -21.33
N THR A 677 -34.11 11.12 -21.54
CA THR A 677 -33.75 12.04 -22.63
C THR A 677 -33.51 11.31 -23.96
N ARG A 678 -32.44 10.50 -24.05
CA ARG A 678 -31.99 9.89 -25.31
C ARG A 678 -31.38 8.50 -25.10
N LEU A 679 -31.59 7.59 -26.04
CA LEU A 679 -30.88 6.32 -26.16
C LEU A 679 -30.26 6.21 -27.55
N GLU A 680 -28.93 6.22 -27.63
CA GLU A 680 -28.20 5.95 -28.86
C GLU A 680 -27.83 4.47 -28.96
N LEU A 681 -28.14 3.85 -30.10
CA LEU A 681 -27.74 2.49 -30.45
C LEU A 681 -26.64 2.57 -31.51
N ALA A 682 -25.38 2.31 -31.12
CA ALA A 682 -24.27 2.29 -32.06
C ALA A 682 -24.37 1.11 -33.06
N THR A 683 -23.49 1.10 -34.04
CA THR A 683 -23.35 -0.01 -35.00
C THR A 683 -23.17 -1.35 -34.28
N ASN A 684 -23.86 -2.39 -34.77
CA ASN A 684 -23.84 -3.76 -34.22
C ASN A 684 -24.36 -3.88 -32.78
N THR A 685 -25.29 -3.01 -32.39
CA THR A 685 -26.01 -3.12 -31.11
C THR A 685 -27.46 -3.51 -31.32
N LEU A 686 -28.09 -4.06 -30.28
CA LEU A 686 -29.45 -4.61 -30.34
C LEU A 686 -30.33 -4.09 -29.19
N LEU A 687 -31.48 -3.52 -29.53
CA LEU A 687 -32.59 -3.30 -28.59
C LEU A 687 -33.67 -4.34 -28.90
N GLN A 688 -34.07 -5.16 -27.92
CA GLN A 688 -35.05 -6.23 -28.16
C GLN A 688 -36.09 -6.39 -27.04
N GLY A 689 -37.19 -7.08 -27.32
CA GLY A 689 -38.20 -7.48 -26.33
C GLY A 689 -39.51 -6.70 -26.43
N GLY A 690 -40.05 -6.28 -25.28
CA GLY A 690 -41.36 -5.63 -25.15
C GLY A 690 -41.44 -4.56 -24.06
N GLY A 691 -42.15 -3.47 -24.32
CA GLY A 691 -42.46 -2.45 -23.30
C GLY A 691 -42.29 -1.02 -23.79
N SER A 692 -42.30 -0.07 -22.86
CA SER A 692 -42.18 1.35 -23.18
C SER A 692 -40.74 1.82 -23.14
N CYS A 693 -40.28 2.40 -24.25
CA CYS A 693 -39.02 3.10 -24.43
C CYS A 693 -39.32 4.57 -24.78
N ASN A 694 -39.64 5.35 -23.76
CA ASN A 694 -40.04 6.75 -23.83
C ASN A 694 -38.80 7.66 -23.76
N VAL A 695 -37.94 7.56 -24.77
CA VAL A 695 -36.72 8.36 -24.95
C VAL A 695 -36.58 8.72 -26.43
N ALA A 696 -35.85 9.78 -26.76
CA ALA A 696 -35.44 10.01 -28.14
C ALA A 696 -34.51 8.86 -28.58
N ILE A 697 -34.92 8.10 -29.60
CA ILE A 697 -34.15 6.98 -30.15
C ILE A 697 -33.22 7.49 -31.24
N ASP A 698 -31.96 7.06 -31.20
CA ASP A 698 -30.97 7.33 -32.25
C ASP A 698 -30.23 6.04 -32.62
N GLY A 699 -30.81 5.28 -33.53
CA GLY A 699 -30.22 4.05 -34.07
C GLY A 699 -29.28 4.33 -35.23
N LYS A 700 -28.00 3.96 -35.09
CA LYS A 700 -26.99 4.09 -36.14
C LYS A 700 -27.06 2.94 -37.15
N THR A 701 -26.33 3.07 -38.26
CA THR A 701 -26.23 2.02 -39.29
C THR A 701 -25.79 0.69 -38.69
N ALA A 702 -26.44 -0.39 -39.11
CA ALA A 702 -26.27 -1.76 -38.61
C ALA A 702 -26.60 -1.97 -37.11
N SER A 703 -27.20 -1.00 -36.43
CA SER A 703 -27.95 -1.29 -35.19
C SER A 703 -29.22 -2.06 -35.50
N GLN A 704 -29.80 -2.72 -34.50
CA GLN A 704 -31.02 -3.52 -34.65
C GLN A 704 -32.02 -3.20 -33.55
N ILE A 705 -33.29 -3.09 -33.93
CA ILE A 705 -34.44 -3.02 -33.02
C ILE A 705 -35.34 -4.21 -33.33
N HIS A 706 -35.60 -5.08 -32.37
CA HIS A 706 -36.43 -6.28 -32.53
C HIS A 706 -37.57 -6.32 -31.51
N ILE A 707 -38.78 -6.08 -31.98
CA ILE A 707 -39.99 -6.02 -31.15
C ILE A 707 -40.70 -7.37 -31.15
N GLN A 708 -40.70 -8.03 -29.99
CA GLN A 708 -41.26 -9.36 -29.79
C GLN A 708 -42.52 -9.36 -28.92
N SER A 709 -42.88 -8.20 -28.38
CA SER A 709 -44.07 -7.97 -27.55
C SER A 709 -44.51 -6.51 -27.66
N PRO A 710 -45.77 -6.16 -27.32
CA PRO A 710 -46.29 -4.81 -27.52
C PRO A 710 -45.36 -3.73 -26.94
N SER A 711 -44.97 -2.78 -27.77
CA SER A 711 -43.95 -1.78 -27.42
C SER A 711 -44.29 -0.38 -27.90
N SER A 712 -43.82 0.62 -27.16
CA SER A 712 -43.82 2.03 -27.60
C SER A 712 -42.38 2.54 -27.66
N LEU A 713 -41.96 3.12 -28.80
CA LEU A 713 -40.61 3.68 -28.98
C LEU A 713 -40.67 5.14 -29.37
N GLY A 714 -39.78 5.95 -28.80
CA GLY A 714 -39.63 7.35 -29.15
C GLY A 714 -40.33 8.30 -28.18
N THR A 715 -40.39 9.58 -28.56
CA THR A 715 -40.99 10.65 -27.77
C THR A 715 -41.73 11.62 -28.66
N ASN A 716 -42.72 12.33 -28.11
CA ASN A 716 -43.47 13.34 -28.86
C ASN A 716 -42.68 14.66 -28.97
N THR A 717 -41.48 14.59 -29.53
CA THR A 717 -40.60 15.73 -29.83
C THR A 717 -40.13 15.64 -31.27
N ILE A 718 -39.45 16.70 -31.74
CA ILE A 718 -38.77 16.64 -33.04
C ILE A 718 -37.66 15.59 -32.93
N ASP A 719 -37.57 14.72 -33.94
CA ASP A 719 -36.60 13.62 -33.98
C ASP A 719 -36.69 12.70 -32.76
N GLY A 720 -37.94 12.42 -32.34
CA GLY A 720 -38.24 11.50 -31.24
C GLY A 720 -37.89 10.05 -31.58
N PHE A 721 -37.90 9.70 -32.87
CA PHE A 721 -37.44 8.41 -33.38
C PHE A 721 -36.58 8.58 -34.64
N LEU A 722 -35.26 8.36 -34.50
CA LEU A 722 -34.33 8.26 -35.62
C LEU A 722 -33.72 6.86 -35.65
N HIS A 723 -33.80 6.19 -36.79
CA HIS A 723 -33.26 4.84 -36.96
C HIS A 723 -32.71 4.62 -38.37
N ALA A 724 -31.45 4.19 -38.44
CA ALA A 724 -30.73 3.88 -39.68
C ALA A 724 -30.31 2.39 -39.75
N GLY A 725 -30.82 1.55 -38.86
CA GLY A 725 -30.52 0.13 -38.77
C GLY A 725 -31.66 -0.77 -39.24
N ARG A 726 -31.66 -2.03 -38.76
CA ARG A 726 -32.74 -3.00 -38.99
C ARG A 726 -33.87 -2.80 -37.98
N LEU A 727 -35.11 -2.82 -38.44
CA LEU A 727 -36.32 -2.81 -37.62
C LEU A 727 -37.10 -4.13 -37.85
N ALA A 728 -37.07 -5.03 -36.89
CA ALA A 728 -37.82 -6.28 -36.91
C ALA A 728 -39.03 -6.20 -35.96
N VAL A 729 -40.23 -6.51 -36.45
CA VAL A 729 -41.48 -6.38 -35.69
C VAL A 729 -42.30 -7.66 -35.79
N ASP A 730 -42.36 -8.41 -34.68
CA ASP A 730 -43.12 -9.65 -34.51
C ASP A 730 -44.43 -9.44 -33.73
N SER A 731 -44.69 -8.21 -33.25
CA SER A 731 -45.85 -7.84 -32.43
C SER A 731 -46.31 -6.41 -32.75
N THR A 732 -46.93 -5.70 -31.81
CA THR A 732 -47.34 -4.29 -32.01
C THR A 732 -46.22 -3.33 -31.60
N LEU A 733 -45.82 -2.46 -32.52
CA LEU A 733 -44.93 -1.33 -32.29
C LEU A 733 -45.70 -0.01 -32.49
N THR A 734 -45.73 0.82 -31.46
CA THR A 734 -46.17 2.22 -31.54
C THR A 734 -44.95 3.13 -31.56
N ILE A 735 -44.70 3.81 -32.68
CA ILE A 735 -43.67 4.84 -32.77
C ILE A 735 -44.27 6.18 -32.35
N VAL A 736 -43.56 6.91 -31.50
CA VAL A 736 -43.94 8.23 -31.02
C VAL A 736 -42.90 9.23 -31.54
N ASP A 737 -43.37 10.16 -32.37
CA ASP A 737 -42.57 11.22 -32.99
C ASP A 737 -43.51 12.39 -33.35
N SER A 738 -43.05 13.64 -33.29
CA SER A 738 -43.89 14.83 -33.54
C SER A 738 -43.88 15.36 -34.98
N ASN A 739 -42.87 15.02 -35.79
CA ASN A 739 -42.66 15.55 -37.14
C ASN A 739 -42.62 14.47 -38.24
N GLY A 740 -42.84 13.21 -37.88
CA GLY A 740 -42.74 12.07 -38.80
C GLY A 740 -41.37 11.44 -38.74
N PHE A 741 -41.25 10.20 -39.22
CA PHE A 741 -40.07 9.36 -38.97
C PHE A 741 -39.75 8.45 -40.15
N ASN A 742 -38.50 8.02 -40.25
CA ASN A 742 -38.08 6.99 -41.21
C ASN A 742 -38.05 5.60 -40.53
N LEU A 743 -38.61 4.58 -41.19
CA LEU A 743 -38.59 3.19 -40.69
C LEU A 743 -37.20 2.54 -40.73
N GLY A 744 -36.26 3.13 -41.47
CA GLY A 744 -34.91 2.62 -41.68
C GLY A 744 -34.79 1.77 -42.95
N PRO A 745 -33.56 1.33 -43.29
CA PRO A 745 -33.28 0.62 -44.53
C PRO A 745 -33.64 -0.88 -44.54
N ASP A 746 -33.85 -1.53 -43.40
CA ASP A 746 -34.17 -2.97 -43.35
C ASP A 746 -35.34 -3.20 -42.40
N VAL A 747 -36.55 -3.30 -42.94
CA VAL A 747 -37.78 -3.53 -42.17
C VAL A 747 -38.23 -4.97 -42.37
N ARG A 748 -38.39 -5.73 -41.29
CA ARG A 748 -38.93 -7.09 -41.33
C ARG A 748 -40.17 -7.21 -40.47
N LEU A 749 -41.27 -7.62 -41.08
CA LEU A 749 -42.54 -7.85 -40.40
C LEU A 749 -42.78 -9.36 -40.28
N ASN A 750 -43.18 -9.81 -39.09
CA ASN A 750 -43.60 -11.19 -38.86
C ASN A 750 -44.93 -11.19 -38.11
N ASN A 751 -46.02 -11.03 -38.85
CA ASN A 751 -47.36 -10.73 -38.34
C ASN A 751 -47.43 -9.45 -37.46
N GLY A 752 -46.40 -8.61 -37.53
CA GLY A 752 -46.27 -7.41 -36.71
C GLY A 752 -47.11 -6.24 -37.21
N THR A 753 -47.41 -5.30 -36.32
CA THR A 753 -48.09 -4.03 -36.64
C THR A 753 -47.24 -2.84 -36.23
N ILE A 754 -46.95 -1.93 -37.16
CA ILE A 754 -46.31 -0.63 -36.87
C ILE A 754 -47.36 0.47 -36.91
N SER A 755 -47.48 1.28 -35.87
CA SER A 755 -48.45 2.37 -35.77
C SER A 755 -47.81 3.67 -35.27
N SER A 756 -48.35 4.81 -35.69
CA SER A 756 -47.96 6.14 -35.19
C SER A 756 -49.08 7.15 -35.44
N SER A 757 -49.07 8.26 -34.71
CA SER A 757 -49.91 9.43 -34.97
C SER A 757 -49.37 10.34 -36.08
N THR A 758 -48.10 10.18 -36.47
CA THR A 758 -47.42 10.94 -37.52
C THR A 758 -47.07 10.07 -38.71
N GLN A 759 -46.81 10.71 -39.86
CA GLN A 759 -46.50 10.02 -41.11
C GLN A 759 -45.14 9.29 -41.03
N ALA A 760 -45.09 8.07 -41.56
CA ALA A 760 -43.86 7.34 -41.80
C ALA A 760 -43.33 7.59 -43.21
N VAL A 761 -42.01 7.59 -43.34
CA VAL A 761 -41.28 7.47 -44.61
C VAL A 761 -40.54 6.13 -44.60
N PHE A 762 -40.55 5.43 -45.71
CA PHE A 762 -39.73 4.25 -45.93
C PHE A 762 -38.91 4.42 -47.19
N GLY A 763 -37.62 4.14 -47.12
CA GLY A 763 -36.68 4.40 -48.19
C GLY A 763 -35.71 5.54 -47.89
N ASN A 764 -34.58 5.53 -48.61
CA ASN A 764 -33.55 6.54 -48.55
C ASN A 764 -32.82 6.58 -49.91
N PRO A 765 -32.69 7.74 -50.57
CA PRO A 765 -32.03 7.82 -51.88
C PRO A 765 -30.56 7.37 -51.88
N SER A 766 -29.92 7.34 -50.70
CA SER A 766 -28.49 7.05 -50.55
C SER A 766 -28.17 5.60 -50.21
N ILE A 767 -29.15 4.77 -49.86
CA ILE A 767 -28.97 3.37 -49.48
C ILE A 767 -30.17 2.53 -49.91
N THR A 768 -29.93 1.29 -50.36
CA THR A 768 -31.03 0.36 -50.67
C THR A 768 -31.83 0.07 -49.41
N SER A 769 -33.14 0.32 -49.47
CA SER A 769 -34.07 0.02 -48.39
C SER A 769 -35.04 -1.09 -48.78
N THR A 770 -35.21 -2.09 -47.91
CA THR A 770 -36.08 -3.26 -48.13
C THR A 770 -37.06 -3.46 -46.98
N MET A 771 -38.35 -3.65 -47.31
CA MET A 771 -39.40 -4.06 -46.38
C MET A 771 -39.94 -5.41 -46.83
N VAL A 772 -39.82 -6.41 -45.95
CA VAL A 772 -40.18 -7.80 -46.25
C VAL A 772 -41.00 -8.44 -45.13
N GLY A 773 -41.59 -9.60 -45.44
CA GLY A 773 -42.36 -10.43 -44.52
C GLY A 773 -43.86 -10.13 -44.62
N ASN A 774 -44.55 -10.23 -43.49
CA ASN A 774 -46.00 -10.10 -43.44
C ASN A 774 -46.45 -9.31 -42.21
N GLY A 775 -47.45 -8.44 -42.35
CA GLY A 775 -47.85 -7.58 -41.24
C GLY A 775 -48.71 -6.39 -41.65
N THR A 776 -48.73 -5.36 -40.81
CA THR A 776 -49.57 -4.18 -40.99
C THR A 776 -48.81 -2.89 -40.69
N ILE A 777 -48.85 -1.94 -41.61
CA ILE A 777 -48.46 -0.55 -41.40
C ILE A 777 -49.72 0.27 -41.15
N ALA A 778 -49.90 0.67 -39.89
CA ALA A 778 -51.06 1.39 -39.39
C ALA A 778 -50.83 2.90 -39.21
N THR A 779 -49.99 3.48 -40.08
CA THR A 779 -49.79 4.93 -40.24
C THR A 779 -49.70 5.27 -41.73
N SER A 780 -49.88 6.55 -42.09
CA SER A 780 -49.66 6.97 -43.48
C SER A 780 -48.20 6.74 -43.85
N LEU A 781 -47.94 6.14 -45.01
CA LEU A 781 -46.61 5.78 -45.46
C LEU A 781 -46.31 6.39 -46.83
N SER A 782 -45.19 7.11 -46.93
CA SER A 782 -44.54 7.39 -48.22
C SER A 782 -43.41 6.40 -48.46
N ASN A 783 -43.49 5.66 -49.56
CA ASN A 783 -42.52 4.65 -49.98
C ASN A 783 -41.60 5.21 -51.08
N THR A 784 -40.31 5.13 -50.81
CA THR A 784 -39.17 5.43 -51.71
C THR A 784 -38.15 4.28 -51.70
N GLY A 785 -38.54 3.14 -51.11
CA GLY A 785 -37.74 1.92 -51.00
C GLY A 785 -38.41 0.75 -51.72
N THR A 786 -37.90 -0.47 -51.50
CA THR A 786 -38.49 -1.70 -52.06
C THR A 786 -39.35 -2.40 -51.03
N ILE A 787 -40.64 -2.58 -51.33
CA ILE A 787 -41.57 -3.39 -50.55
C ILE A 787 -41.81 -4.70 -51.30
N SER A 788 -41.54 -5.83 -50.65
CA SER A 788 -41.75 -7.18 -51.18
C SER A 788 -42.35 -8.02 -50.06
N PRO A 789 -43.69 -8.21 -50.00
CA PRO A 789 -44.28 -9.13 -49.05
C PRO A 789 -43.64 -10.53 -49.17
N GLY A 790 -43.72 -11.32 -48.09
CA GLY A 790 -43.10 -12.65 -48.04
C GLY A 790 -41.64 -12.66 -47.57
N SER A 791 -41.10 -13.86 -47.38
CA SER A 791 -39.75 -14.08 -46.85
C SER A 791 -38.72 -14.23 -47.96
N ASP A 792 -37.53 -13.62 -47.78
CA ASP A 792 -36.37 -13.84 -48.67
C ASP A 792 -35.87 -15.29 -48.71
N THR A 793 -36.24 -16.13 -47.74
CA THR A 793 -35.68 -17.48 -47.52
C THR A 793 -36.73 -18.60 -47.38
N GLY A 794 -38.01 -18.29 -47.59
CA GLY A 794 -39.13 -19.21 -47.37
C GLY A 794 -40.24 -19.02 -48.41
N ASP A 795 -41.49 -19.02 -47.96
CA ASP A 795 -42.64 -18.59 -48.78
C ASP A 795 -42.44 -17.13 -49.16
N ARG A 796 -42.35 -16.88 -50.46
CA ARG A 796 -42.11 -15.56 -51.03
C ARG A 796 -43.40 -14.80 -51.29
N THR A 797 -44.55 -15.44 -51.09
CA THR A 797 -45.86 -14.82 -51.29
C THR A 797 -46.52 -14.50 -49.96
N SER A 798 -46.92 -13.26 -49.75
CA SER A 798 -47.61 -12.87 -48.52
C SER A 798 -48.36 -11.54 -48.61
N ALA A 799 -48.74 -11.01 -47.44
CA ALA A 799 -49.49 -9.76 -47.33
C ALA A 799 -48.82 -8.74 -46.40
N ILE A 800 -48.65 -7.51 -46.89
CA ILE A 800 -48.34 -6.34 -46.06
C ILE A 800 -49.50 -5.35 -46.20
N ALA A 801 -50.26 -5.18 -45.12
CA ALA A 801 -51.45 -4.32 -45.10
C ALA A 801 -51.12 -2.87 -44.76
N PHE A 802 -51.84 -1.91 -45.34
CA PHE A 802 -51.76 -0.48 -45.02
C PHE A 802 -53.12 0.05 -44.57
N THR A 803 -53.24 0.52 -43.32
CA THR A 803 -54.55 0.97 -42.80
C THR A 803 -54.81 2.47 -42.97
N ARG A 804 -53.81 3.21 -43.44
CA ARG A 804 -53.85 4.66 -43.73
C ARG A 804 -53.39 4.92 -45.16
N THR A 805 -53.22 6.18 -45.53
CA THR A 805 -52.81 6.57 -46.89
C THR A 805 -51.46 5.94 -47.24
N PHE A 806 -51.38 5.30 -48.40
CA PHE A 806 -50.16 4.68 -48.93
C PHE A 806 -49.74 5.39 -50.23
N ILE A 807 -48.49 5.84 -50.30
CA ILE A 807 -47.96 6.64 -51.42
C ILE A 807 -46.67 5.97 -51.90
N THR A 808 -46.51 5.75 -53.21
CA THR A 808 -45.24 5.26 -53.81
C THR A 808 -44.53 6.29 -54.68
N ASP A 809 -45.21 7.40 -55.00
CA ASP A 809 -44.64 8.55 -55.68
C ASP A 809 -44.73 9.78 -54.80
N SER A 810 -43.60 10.16 -54.19
CA SER A 810 -43.54 11.45 -53.51
C SER A 810 -42.26 12.23 -53.75
N VAL A 811 -41.29 11.70 -54.51
CA VAL A 811 -39.99 12.33 -54.75
C VAL A 811 -39.43 11.94 -56.12
N VAL A 812 -39.38 12.91 -57.04
CA VAL A 812 -38.70 12.78 -58.34
C VAL A 812 -37.24 12.33 -58.11
N GLY A 813 -36.87 11.15 -58.63
CA GLY A 813 -35.52 10.60 -58.54
C GLY A 813 -35.24 9.70 -57.31
N ALA A 814 -36.25 9.37 -56.50
CA ALA A 814 -36.18 8.36 -55.44
C ALA A 814 -37.52 7.62 -55.32
N GLU A 815 -38.00 7.12 -56.45
CA GLU A 815 -39.30 6.46 -56.59
C GLU A 815 -39.35 5.13 -55.84
N GLY A 816 -40.52 4.83 -55.25
CA GLY A 816 -40.75 3.55 -54.57
C GLY A 816 -40.79 2.38 -55.56
N ASN A 817 -40.35 1.21 -55.09
CA ASN A 817 -40.47 -0.06 -55.81
C ASN A 817 -41.37 -1.02 -55.04
N ILE A 818 -42.29 -1.67 -55.74
CA ILE A 818 -43.13 -2.76 -55.21
C ILE A 818 -42.79 -4.02 -55.99
N ILE A 819 -42.45 -5.10 -55.28
CA ILE A 819 -42.21 -6.41 -55.87
C ILE A 819 -43.38 -7.31 -55.51
N ILE A 820 -43.96 -7.94 -56.53
CA ILE A 820 -45.06 -8.90 -56.42
C ILE A 820 -44.54 -10.26 -56.90
N ASP A 821 -44.29 -11.15 -55.95
CA ASP A 821 -43.98 -12.55 -56.22
C ASP A 821 -45.29 -13.32 -56.53
N VAL A 822 -45.27 -14.17 -57.57
CA VAL A 822 -46.44 -14.93 -58.06
C VAL A 822 -46.10 -16.40 -58.23
N GLU A 823 -46.83 -17.28 -57.55
CA GLU A 823 -46.65 -18.74 -57.55
C GLU A 823 -47.94 -19.50 -57.95
N GLY A 824 -49.06 -18.79 -58.14
CA GLY A 824 -50.36 -19.34 -58.52
C GLY A 824 -51.48 -18.31 -58.44
N THR A 825 -52.66 -18.65 -58.96
CA THR A 825 -53.83 -17.74 -58.99
C THR A 825 -54.70 -17.76 -57.73
N SER A 826 -54.47 -18.70 -56.81
CA SER A 826 -55.28 -18.76 -55.58
C SER A 826 -54.79 -17.74 -54.55
N ASN A 827 -55.68 -17.35 -53.64
CA ASN A 827 -55.35 -16.45 -52.54
C ASN A 827 -54.19 -17.04 -51.70
N GLY A 828 -53.18 -16.22 -51.41
CA GLY A 828 -51.96 -16.65 -50.74
C GLY A 828 -50.93 -17.36 -51.62
N GLN A 829 -51.11 -17.36 -52.95
CA GLN A 829 -50.09 -17.78 -53.93
C GLN A 829 -49.50 -16.61 -54.71
N PHE A 830 -49.80 -15.37 -54.31
CA PHE A 830 -49.19 -14.16 -54.86
C PHE A 830 -49.19 -13.07 -53.78
N ASP A 831 -48.29 -12.12 -53.92
CA ASP A 831 -48.19 -10.99 -53.00
C ASP A 831 -49.38 -10.04 -53.08
N ILE A 832 -49.84 -9.59 -51.92
CA ILE A 832 -50.91 -8.59 -51.82
C ILE A 832 -50.55 -7.45 -50.86
N LEU A 833 -51.02 -6.26 -51.20
CA LEU A 833 -50.92 -5.04 -50.42
C LEU A 833 -52.34 -4.51 -50.14
N PRO A 834 -53.06 -5.09 -49.16
CA PRO A 834 -54.39 -4.63 -48.81
C PRO A 834 -54.33 -3.25 -48.13
N CYS A 835 -54.94 -2.26 -48.74
CA CYS A 835 -55.02 -0.89 -48.27
C CYS A 835 -56.43 -0.58 -47.74
N SER A 836 -56.55 0.18 -46.66
CA SER A 836 -57.85 0.58 -46.09
C SER A 836 -58.26 2.02 -46.44
N GLN A 837 -57.35 2.83 -46.96
CA GLN A 837 -57.55 4.23 -47.31
C GLN A 837 -57.03 4.52 -48.73
N PHE A 838 -56.87 5.80 -49.08
CA PHE A 838 -56.36 6.25 -50.38
C PHE A 838 -54.97 5.68 -50.70
N VAL A 839 -54.77 5.33 -51.97
CA VAL A 839 -53.48 4.91 -52.53
C VAL A 839 -53.08 5.87 -53.64
N ILE A 840 -51.84 6.34 -53.63
CA ILE A 840 -51.26 7.21 -54.67
C ILE A 840 -50.07 6.46 -55.28
N LEU A 841 -50.16 6.13 -56.56
CA LEU A 841 -49.18 5.31 -57.26
C LEU A 841 -48.19 6.13 -58.08
N GLY A 842 -47.01 5.55 -58.22
CA GLY A 842 -45.93 5.90 -59.15
C GLY A 842 -44.69 5.12 -58.77
N GLY A 843 -43.57 5.41 -59.40
CA GLY A 843 -42.38 4.57 -59.33
C GLY A 843 -42.52 3.23 -60.04
N THR A 844 -41.83 2.21 -59.53
CA THR A 844 -41.71 0.90 -60.21
C THR A 844 -42.58 -0.16 -59.54
N VAL A 845 -43.26 -0.97 -60.35
CA VAL A 845 -43.78 -2.28 -59.94
C VAL A 845 -43.01 -3.38 -60.67
N THR A 846 -42.58 -4.39 -59.93
CA THR A 846 -41.88 -5.57 -60.44
C THR A 846 -42.75 -6.80 -60.23
N ILE A 847 -43.12 -7.49 -61.31
CA ILE A 847 -43.80 -8.80 -61.24
C ILE A 847 -42.74 -9.89 -61.40
N ARG A 848 -42.71 -10.83 -60.46
CA ARG A 848 -41.77 -11.95 -60.48
C ARG A 848 -42.51 -13.28 -60.33
N PRO A 849 -42.73 -14.01 -61.43
CA PRO A 849 -43.12 -15.41 -61.33
C PRO A 849 -42.05 -16.19 -60.56
N PHE A 850 -42.46 -16.97 -59.59
CA PHE A 850 -41.58 -17.75 -58.73
C PHE A 850 -41.91 -19.25 -58.81
N ASN A 851 -40.97 -20.09 -58.39
CA ASN A 851 -41.11 -21.56 -58.35
C ASN A 851 -41.53 -22.22 -59.69
N GLY A 852 -41.12 -21.63 -60.83
CA GLY A 852 -41.46 -22.15 -62.16
C GLY A 852 -42.92 -21.93 -62.58
N TYR A 853 -43.65 -21.05 -61.89
CA TYR A 853 -45.01 -20.70 -62.25
C TYR A 853 -45.07 -20.09 -63.66
N THR A 854 -45.90 -20.71 -64.51
CA THR A 854 -46.22 -20.20 -65.85
C THR A 854 -47.69 -19.79 -65.85
N PRO A 855 -48.01 -18.49 -65.95
CA PRO A 855 -49.39 -18.03 -65.96
C PRO A 855 -50.14 -18.52 -67.21
N SER A 856 -51.44 -18.78 -67.06
CA SER A 856 -52.34 -19.01 -68.18
C SER A 856 -52.82 -17.68 -68.76
N ASN A 857 -53.03 -17.63 -70.08
CA ASN A 857 -53.53 -16.44 -70.74
C ASN A 857 -54.88 -16.00 -70.12
N GLY A 858 -54.96 -14.74 -69.69
CA GLY A 858 -56.09 -14.15 -68.97
C GLY A 858 -56.02 -14.27 -67.44
N ASP A 859 -54.97 -14.85 -66.86
CA ASP A 859 -54.77 -14.87 -65.40
C ASP A 859 -54.66 -13.44 -64.85
N ARG A 860 -55.35 -13.17 -63.74
CA ARG A 860 -55.43 -11.85 -63.10
C ARG A 860 -55.06 -11.94 -61.62
N PHE A 861 -54.22 -11.02 -61.17
CA PHE A 861 -53.71 -10.97 -59.80
C PHE A 861 -53.94 -9.57 -59.22
N SER A 862 -54.97 -9.42 -58.39
CA SER A 862 -55.27 -8.15 -57.72
C SER A 862 -54.33 -7.92 -56.54
N PHE A 863 -53.23 -7.21 -56.76
CA PHE A 863 -52.13 -7.10 -55.80
C PHE A 863 -52.18 -5.83 -54.92
N ILE A 864 -52.85 -4.76 -55.35
CA ILE A 864 -53.23 -3.65 -54.46
C ILE A 864 -54.74 -3.59 -54.43
N THR A 865 -55.33 -3.54 -53.23
CA THR A 865 -56.78 -3.45 -53.05
C THR A 865 -57.12 -2.37 -52.05
N THR A 866 -58.18 -1.59 -52.29
CA THR A 866 -58.67 -0.57 -51.34
C THR A 866 -60.18 -0.40 -51.42
N PRO A 867 -60.89 -0.10 -50.32
CA PRO A 867 -62.29 0.35 -50.38
C PRO A 867 -62.43 1.83 -50.78
N ARG A 868 -61.32 2.53 -51.01
CA ARG A 868 -61.27 3.95 -51.41
C ARG A 868 -60.83 4.06 -52.87
N GLU A 869 -60.06 5.09 -53.18
CA GLU A 869 -59.56 5.42 -54.50
C GLU A 869 -58.07 5.12 -54.60
N ILE A 870 -57.66 4.53 -55.72
CA ILE A 870 -56.30 4.49 -56.23
C ILE A 870 -56.18 5.62 -57.26
N SER A 871 -55.28 6.56 -57.03
CA SER A 871 -54.96 7.64 -57.96
C SER A 871 -53.58 7.43 -58.58
N GLU A 872 -53.39 7.94 -59.79
CA GLU A 872 -52.15 7.81 -60.58
C GLU A 872 -51.84 6.35 -60.98
N GLN A 873 -50.70 6.11 -61.62
CA GLN A 873 -50.27 4.82 -62.16
C GLN A 873 -48.78 4.61 -61.85
N PHE A 874 -48.28 3.38 -61.90
CA PHE A 874 -46.83 3.15 -61.83
C PHE A 874 -46.14 3.76 -63.05
N ASP A 875 -44.98 4.40 -62.83
CA ASP A 875 -44.15 4.98 -63.88
C ASP A 875 -43.42 3.89 -64.68
N THR A 876 -43.14 2.74 -64.07
CA THR A 876 -42.40 1.64 -64.71
C THR A 876 -42.93 0.28 -64.26
N LEU A 877 -43.10 -0.63 -65.23
CA LEU A 877 -43.34 -2.04 -65.01
C LEU A 877 -42.07 -2.83 -65.35
N ILE A 878 -41.63 -3.70 -64.44
CA ILE A 878 -40.58 -4.71 -64.68
C ILE A 878 -41.21 -6.09 -64.53
N ALA A 879 -41.47 -6.76 -65.65
CA ALA A 879 -42.07 -8.09 -65.64
C ALA A 879 -41.55 -8.92 -66.83
N PRO A 880 -41.68 -10.26 -66.82
CA PRO A 880 -41.56 -11.06 -68.03
C PRO A 880 -42.55 -10.59 -69.11
N ARG A 881 -42.30 -10.96 -70.38
CA ARG A 881 -43.19 -10.61 -71.50
C ARG A 881 -44.63 -11.08 -71.25
N GLY A 882 -45.59 -10.33 -71.76
CA GLY A 882 -47.03 -10.65 -71.68
C GLY A 882 -47.67 -10.25 -70.36
N TRP A 883 -47.03 -9.41 -69.55
CA TRP A 883 -47.62 -8.85 -68.34
C TRP A 883 -47.90 -7.37 -68.53
N HIS A 884 -49.11 -6.93 -68.22
CA HIS A 884 -49.48 -5.52 -68.09
C HIS A 884 -50.21 -5.28 -66.77
N ILE A 885 -50.35 -4.00 -66.41
CA ILE A 885 -51.10 -3.58 -65.22
C ILE A 885 -52.38 -2.88 -65.64
N GLU A 886 -53.51 -3.39 -65.17
CA GLU A 886 -54.80 -2.71 -65.28
C GLU A 886 -55.10 -1.94 -63.99
N TYR A 887 -55.49 -0.68 -64.15
CA TYR A 887 -55.76 0.23 -63.04
C TYR A 887 -57.26 0.47 -62.91
N PHE A 888 -57.82 0.06 -61.77
CA PHE A 888 -59.20 0.32 -61.40
C PHE A 888 -59.28 1.30 -60.24
N GLN A 889 -60.47 1.86 -60.02
CA GLN A 889 -60.70 2.81 -58.93
C GLN A 889 -60.28 2.26 -57.56
N ASN A 890 -60.41 0.95 -57.34
CA ASN A 890 -60.30 0.34 -56.02
C ASN A 890 -59.33 -0.86 -55.97
N HIS A 891 -58.67 -1.20 -57.08
CA HIS A 891 -57.64 -2.26 -57.13
C HIS A 891 -56.73 -2.11 -58.35
N THR A 892 -55.55 -2.73 -58.31
CA THR A 892 -54.68 -2.93 -59.48
C THR A 892 -54.56 -4.41 -59.78
N ASP A 893 -54.72 -4.78 -61.04
CA ASP A 893 -54.54 -6.14 -61.52
C ASP A 893 -53.25 -6.23 -62.32
N ALA A 894 -52.37 -7.15 -61.94
CA ALA A 894 -51.38 -7.67 -62.87
C ALA A 894 -52.08 -8.72 -63.73
N VAL A 895 -52.07 -8.56 -65.04
CA VAL A 895 -52.76 -9.45 -65.98
C VAL A 895 -51.72 -10.09 -66.88
N PHE A 896 -51.79 -11.42 -67.02
CA PHE A 896 -50.98 -12.11 -68.02
C PHE A 896 -51.79 -12.29 -69.30
N CYS A 897 -51.31 -11.68 -70.38
CA CYS A 897 -51.84 -11.84 -71.71
C CYS A 897 -50.70 -12.10 -72.69
N ALA A 898 -50.55 -13.36 -73.11
CA ALA A 898 -49.45 -13.75 -73.98
C ALA A 898 -49.50 -13.03 -75.34
N ALA A 899 -50.71 -12.71 -75.80
CA ALA A 899 -51.00 -12.03 -77.07
C ALA A 899 -50.70 -10.53 -77.08
N ASP A 900 -50.62 -9.89 -75.90
CA ASP A 900 -50.20 -8.50 -75.75
C ASP A 900 -48.67 -8.47 -75.85
N PHE A 901 -48.18 -8.33 -77.08
CA PHE A 901 -46.78 -8.50 -77.41
C PHE A 901 -45.96 -7.30 -76.98
N ASN A 902 -46.52 -6.09 -77.06
CA ASN A 902 -45.84 -4.86 -76.67
C ASN A 902 -46.16 -4.43 -75.23
N SER A 903 -47.05 -5.16 -74.53
CA SER A 903 -47.42 -4.96 -73.13
C SER A 903 -48.07 -3.60 -72.86
N ASP A 904 -48.82 -3.07 -73.83
CA ASP A 904 -49.56 -1.80 -73.70
C ASP A 904 -50.96 -1.96 -73.07
N GLY A 905 -51.37 -3.20 -72.80
CA GLY A 905 -52.63 -3.58 -72.18
C GLY A 905 -53.79 -3.73 -73.18
N ILE A 906 -53.55 -3.62 -74.49
CA ILE A 906 -54.58 -3.76 -75.52
C ILE A 906 -54.08 -4.73 -76.59
N VAL A 907 -54.67 -5.93 -76.66
CA VAL A 907 -54.41 -6.83 -77.79
C VAL A 907 -55.02 -6.27 -79.07
N ASP A 908 -54.19 -5.71 -79.94
CA ASP A 908 -54.60 -5.14 -81.21
C ASP A 908 -53.62 -5.42 -82.36
N PHE A 909 -53.86 -4.82 -83.52
CA PHE A 909 -53.05 -5.08 -84.70
C PHE A 909 -51.56 -4.74 -84.52
N PHE A 910 -51.21 -3.83 -83.60
CA PHE A 910 -49.82 -3.48 -83.31
C PHE A 910 -49.07 -4.60 -82.60
N ASP A 911 -49.68 -5.36 -81.69
CA ASP A 911 -49.05 -6.56 -81.12
C ASP A 911 -48.71 -7.59 -82.18
N TYR A 912 -49.64 -7.77 -83.13
CA TYR A 912 -49.41 -8.66 -84.25
C TYR A 912 -48.23 -8.19 -85.10
N LEU A 913 -48.12 -6.88 -85.36
CA LEU A 913 -46.99 -6.32 -86.09
C LEU A 913 -45.68 -6.46 -85.33
N ASP A 914 -45.67 -6.21 -84.02
CA ASP A 914 -44.48 -6.28 -83.18
C ASP A 914 -43.99 -7.74 -83.05
N PHE A 915 -44.90 -8.70 -82.89
CA PHE A 915 -44.56 -10.13 -82.95
C PHE A 915 -43.99 -10.52 -84.32
N VAL A 916 -44.66 -10.15 -85.41
CA VAL A 916 -44.18 -10.49 -86.77
C VAL A 916 -42.82 -9.85 -87.05
N ALA A 917 -42.58 -8.63 -86.55
CA ALA A 917 -41.28 -7.98 -86.64
C ALA A 917 -40.22 -8.82 -85.91
N ALA A 918 -40.44 -9.15 -84.63
CA ALA A 918 -39.56 -9.99 -83.82
C ALA A 918 -39.29 -11.36 -84.47
N PHE A 919 -40.34 -12.02 -84.97
CA PHE A 919 -40.29 -13.32 -85.63
C PHE A 919 -39.44 -13.27 -86.91
N SER A 920 -39.63 -12.23 -87.73
CA SER A 920 -38.88 -12.04 -88.97
C SER A 920 -37.41 -11.66 -88.76
N SER A 921 -37.08 -11.05 -87.61
CA SER A 921 -35.70 -10.74 -87.23
C SER A 921 -35.00 -11.85 -86.44
N ASN A 922 -35.67 -12.97 -86.18
CA ASN A 922 -35.17 -14.04 -85.31
C ASN A 922 -34.78 -13.49 -83.92
N ASP A 923 -35.60 -12.57 -83.40
CA ASP A 923 -35.48 -12.05 -82.04
C ASP A 923 -35.99 -13.10 -81.05
N THR A 924 -35.25 -13.31 -79.97
CA THR A 924 -35.62 -14.27 -78.91
C THR A 924 -37.00 -13.99 -78.31
N ASP A 925 -37.51 -12.76 -78.41
CA ASP A 925 -38.86 -12.43 -77.95
C ASP A 925 -39.97 -13.11 -78.78
N ALA A 926 -39.64 -13.61 -79.98
CA ALA A 926 -40.56 -14.34 -80.86
C ALA A 926 -40.60 -15.85 -80.60
N ASP A 927 -39.78 -16.39 -79.70
CA ASP A 927 -39.91 -17.75 -79.14
C ASP A 927 -41.10 -17.75 -78.18
N PHE A 928 -42.30 -17.88 -78.75
CA PHE A 928 -43.57 -17.67 -78.07
C PHE A 928 -43.91 -18.82 -77.11
N ASN A 929 -43.53 -20.05 -77.46
CA ASN A 929 -43.76 -21.23 -76.62
C ASN A 929 -42.57 -21.56 -75.69
N VAL A 930 -41.48 -20.79 -75.80
CA VAL A 930 -40.31 -20.81 -74.92
C VAL A 930 -39.58 -22.17 -74.97
N ASP A 931 -39.56 -22.82 -76.13
CA ASP A 931 -38.86 -24.09 -76.32
C ASP A 931 -37.37 -23.93 -76.70
N GLY A 932 -36.94 -22.68 -76.92
CA GLY A 932 -35.58 -22.30 -77.26
C GLY A 932 -35.32 -22.21 -78.78
N VAL A 933 -36.32 -22.42 -79.63
CA VAL A 933 -36.20 -22.37 -81.10
C VAL A 933 -37.35 -21.56 -81.71
N ILE A 934 -37.01 -20.41 -82.30
CA ILE A 934 -37.99 -19.59 -83.04
C ILE A 934 -38.34 -20.28 -84.36
N ASP A 935 -39.53 -20.85 -84.47
CA ASP A 935 -40.01 -21.52 -85.68
C ASP A 935 -41.51 -21.33 -85.97
N PHE A 936 -42.03 -22.03 -86.99
CA PHE A 936 -43.43 -21.87 -87.40
C PHE A 936 -44.45 -22.16 -86.28
N PHE A 937 -44.10 -22.96 -85.27
CA PHE A 937 -44.97 -23.26 -84.15
C PHE A 937 -45.16 -22.04 -83.24
N ASP A 938 -44.15 -21.20 -83.04
CA ASP A 938 -44.30 -19.93 -82.30
C ASP A 938 -45.28 -18.99 -82.97
N TYR A 939 -45.23 -18.91 -84.30
CA TYR A 939 -46.17 -18.10 -85.07
C TYR A 939 -47.60 -18.62 -84.91
N LEU A 940 -47.80 -19.95 -84.92
CA LEU A 940 -49.12 -20.53 -84.69
C LEU A 940 -49.63 -20.29 -83.26
N ASP A 941 -48.76 -20.44 -82.27
CA ASP A 941 -49.11 -20.25 -80.86
C ASP A 941 -49.42 -18.77 -80.57
N PHE A 942 -48.67 -17.83 -81.13
CA PHE A 942 -48.99 -16.40 -81.08
C PHE A 942 -50.34 -16.10 -81.74
N VAL A 943 -50.58 -16.55 -82.96
CA VAL A 943 -51.86 -16.28 -83.67
C VAL A 943 -53.05 -16.90 -82.92
N ALA A 944 -52.87 -18.07 -82.31
CA ALA A 944 -53.88 -18.70 -81.48
C ALA A 944 -54.20 -17.85 -80.24
N ALA A 945 -53.17 -17.39 -79.51
CA ALA A 945 -53.33 -16.48 -78.39
C ALA A 945 -53.99 -15.15 -78.82
N PHE A 946 -53.51 -14.55 -79.91
CA PHE A 946 -54.02 -13.31 -80.49
C PHE A 946 -55.50 -13.38 -80.86
N SER A 947 -55.94 -14.50 -81.44
CA SER A 947 -57.36 -14.71 -81.78
C SER A 947 -58.27 -14.97 -80.58
N THR A 948 -57.70 -15.39 -79.45
CA THR A 948 -58.41 -15.65 -78.20
C THR A 948 -58.56 -14.38 -77.36
N GLY A 949 -57.61 -13.43 -77.50
CA GLY A 949 -57.53 -12.22 -76.68
C GLY A 949 -57.04 -12.51 -75.26
N CYS A 950 -57.12 -11.50 -74.39
CA CYS A 950 -57.12 -11.66 -72.93
C CYS A 950 -58.58 -11.74 -72.43
#